data_AF-A0A2D7CMN6-F1
#
_entry.id   AF-A0A2D7CMN6-F1
#
_cell.length_a   1.000
_cell.length_b   1.000
_cell.length_c   1.000
_cell.angle_alpha   90.00
_cell.angle_beta   90.00
_cell.angle_gamma   90.00
#
_symmetry.space_group_name_H-M   'P 1'
#
loop_
_entity.id
_entity.type
_entity.pdbx_description
1 polymer ?
#
loop_
_entity_poly.entity_id
_entity_poly.type
_entity_poly.pdbx_seq_one_letter_code
_entity_poly.pdbx_strand_id
1 'polypeptide(L)'
;MKVFVYQWTTEAKPQDIDKSYEIRGYGISEDGTNVCLEVENFKPWLCVELKHPHTPSVKAMKQCLQGKTFDKITLTQKTKLYFYQHEREFPIYKVYFRSDVLRKRFYYSFQRASRVRYQMKDNQIKIHECDASPILQFLCSRDLPSCGWVEFIDEENCRKHNKNGRFTHASEEYIIDNKRLRKYVGHPAIPVFKSLSFDLEVYSHDENRMPSANNVEDVIFQIGVVVRKSANRKCYLFTLARQEIQIVGSHVQCFASEKDLLKGFAAFIKKENPHILLGYNIFGFDLPYLVQRCRLHSISEIFYCGMPRKLAAEFKEVKWSSSAYQCQEFKYLDYEGRIFVDLLPIVRRSYKFSNYRLKTVSDFFLGETKDPLTAKDIFRAYRSDFLQHGNGIRLKQCGKYCIQDSRLVCKLFEKLQCWIELLEMAKICNVGIMPLFTQGQQIKIYSQVYRKCFKENRLVDSFHTLSIPPTIQFEMDDYQGAYVFPPDPGLYSWVLPFDFSSLYPTTQIAYNIDYSTLVIDDTVPDEKCNIVEWKEENGNYYRYRFIKEPLGVIPSLLKSLLDQRNETKKKLKSEKDETLRNIYDKQQLAYKISANSMYGGMGVKKGYLPFLPGAICTTAKGRESIQKAAKYVQEKHKGKIVYGDSVTPNTFVYIKNMKREVHIMTIEQLFSKYKSMPYPQFKPDHHDILRKEQCIPNNILIGTKNGWSNIKRVIRHMAGKS
;
A
#
# COMPACT_ATOMS: atom_id res chain seq x y z
N MET A 1 27.77 -4.57 -15.21
CA MET A 1 26.80 -3.47 -15.11
C MET A 1 26.00 -3.57 -13.81
N LYS A 2 25.70 -2.42 -13.18
CA LYS A 2 24.75 -2.33 -12.06
C LYS A 2 23.60 -1.41 -12.42
N VAL A 3 22.40 -1.80 -12.03
CA VAL A 3 21.16 -1.09 -12.34
C VAL A 3 20.30 -1.00 -11.09
N PHE A 4 19.86 0.21 -10.73
CA PHE A 4 18.85 0.42 -9.71
C PHE A 4 17.48 0.22 -10.33
N VAL A 5 16.87 -0.94 -10.10
CA VAL A 5 15.54 -1.27 -10.62
C VAL A 5 14.50 -0.69 -9.66
N TYR A 6 13.57 0.12 -10.17
CA TYR A 6 12.48 0.72 -9.39
C TYR A 6 11.10 0.12 -9.70
N GLN A 7 10.98 -0.61 -10.81
CA GLN A 7 9.74 -1.30 -11.18
C GLN A 7 10.06 -2.61 -11.88
N TRP A 8 9.48 -3.69 -11.36
CA TRP A 8 9.33 -4.94 -12.07
C TRP A 8 7.89 -5.06 -12.56
N THR A 9 7.72 -5.53 -13.79
CA THR A 9 6.42 -5.75 -14.38
C THR A 9 6.47 -6.96 -15.30
N THR A 10 5.31 -7.36 -15.77
CA THR A 10 5.12 -8.48 -16.68
C THR A 10 4.30 -7.99 -17.85
N GLU A 11 4.36 -8.69 -18.97
CA GLU A 11 3.52 -8.32 -20.11
C GLU A 11 2.04 -8.22 -19.71
N ALA A 12 1.44 -7.07 -19.97
CA ALA A 12 0.09 -6.76 -19.52
C ALA A 12 -0.95 -7.72 -20.11
N LYS A 13 -0.71 -8.21 -21.34
CA LYS A 13 -1.54 -9.20 -22.04
C LYS A 13 -0.66 -9.93 -23.06
N PRO A 14 -0.35 -11.22 -22.88
CA PRO A 14 0.12 -12.01 -24.01
C PRO A 14 -1.01 -12.00 -25.04
N GLN A 15 -0.80 -11.35 -26.19
CA GLN A 15 -1.71 -11.48 -27.33
C GLN A 15 -1.73 -12.93 -27.84
N ASP A 16 -0.70 -13.70 -27.47
CA ASP A 16 -0.52 -15.09 -27.76
C ASP A 16 -0.39 -15.89 -26.45
N ILE A 17 -1.25 -16.90 -26.27
CA ILE A 17 -1.29 -17.75 -25.07
C ILE A 17 -0.02 -18.61 -24.98
N ASP A 18 0.64 -18.86 -26.12
CA ASP A 18 1.82 -19.73 -26.25
C ASP A 18 3.15 -18.96 -26.13
N LYS A 19 3.12 -17.62 -26.07
CA LYS A 19 4.33 -16.82 -25.82
C LYS A 19 4.91 -17.08 -24.43
N SER A 20 6.23 -17.15 -24.38
CA SER A 20 7.01 -17.27 -23.15
C SER A 20 6.75 -16.11 -22.20
N TYR A 21 6.75 -16.39 -20.91
CA TYR A 21 6.57 -15.38 -19.87
C TYR A 21 7.77 -14.42 -19.82
N GLU A 22 7.55 -13.16 -20.18
CA GLU A 22 8.57 -12.11 -20.11
C GLU A 22 8.35 -11.20 -18.90
N ILE A 23 9.42 -10.99 -18.13
CA ILE A 23 9.47 -10.02 -17.04
C ILE A 23 10.30 -8.84 -17.51
N ARG A 24 9.80 -7.62 -17.30
CA ARG A 24 10.55 -6.39 -17.57
C ARG A 24 10.90 -5.65 -16.29
N GLY A 25 12.16 -5.27 -16.17
CA GLY A 25 12.69 -4.44 -15.09
C GLY A 25 13.07 -3.06 -15.63
N TYR A 26 12.51 -2.01 -15.05
CA TYR A 26 12.86 -0.62 -15.38
C TYR A 26 13.74 -0.03 -14.30
N GLY A 27 14.88 0.53 -14.71
CA GLY A 27 15.89 1.02 -13.79
C GLY A 27 16.77 2.11 -14.35
N ILE A 28 17.71 2.55 -13.51
CA ILE A 28 18.72 3.56 -13.82
C ILE A 28 20.09 2.98 -13.44
N SER A 29 21.07 3.02 -14.34
CA SER A 29 22.44 2.57 -14.06
C SER A 29 23.24 3.57 -13.22
N GLU A 30 24.44 3.17 -12.77
CA GLU A 30 25.32 4.00 -11.93
C GLU A 30 25.70 5.35 -12.57
N ASP A 31 25.79 5.41 -13.89
CA ASP A 31 26.04 6.63 -14.69
C ASP A 31 24.79 7.50 -14.91
N GLY A 32 23.61 7.08 -14.42
CA GLY A 32 22.35 7.80 -14.60
C GLY A 32 21.63 7.49 -15.92
N THR A 33 22.05 6.46 -16.66
CA THR A 33 21.39 6.03 -17.90
C THR A 33 20.11 5.25 -17.62
N ASN A 34 19.05 5.50 -18.40
CA ASN A 34 17.77 4.80 -18.29
C ASN A 34 17.86 3.42 -18.94
N VAL A 35 17.57 2.37 -18.19
CA VAL A 35 17.76 0.98 -18.60
C VAL A 35 16.46 0.19 -18.52
N CYS A 36 16.16 -0.57 -19.57
CA CYS A 36 15.16 -1.64 -19.56
C CYS A 36 15.86 -3.00 -19.55
N LEU A 37 15.43 -3.88 -18.66
CA LEU A 37 15.88 -5.27 -18.56
C LEU A 37 14.73 -6.16 -19.03
N GLU A 38 14.92 -6.89 -20.12
CA GLU A 38 14.03 -7.97 -20.55
C GLU A 38 14.58 -9.29 -20.01
N VAL A 39 13.84 -9.88 -19.07
CA VAL A 39 14.27 -11.09 -18.36
C VAL A 39 13.59 -12.30 -18.99
N GLU A 40 14.42 -13.19 -19.55
CA GLU A 40 13.99 -14.42 -20.22
C GLU A 40 14.04 -15.65 -19.30
N ASN A 41 13.40 -16.72 -19.77
CA ASN A 41 13.45 -18.07 -19.22
C ASN A 41 12.90 -18.24 -17.80
N PHE A 42 12.18 -17.25 -17.27
CA PHE A 42 11.42 -17.42 -16.03
C PHE A 42 10.09 -18.13 -16.30
N LYS A 43 9.73 -19.10 -15.45
CA LYS A 43 8.46 -19.83 -15.56
C LYS A 43 7.73 -19.75 -14.23
N PRO A 44 6.55 -19.09 -14.15
CA PRO A 44 5.77 -19.07 -12.93
C PRO A 44 5.23 -20.46 -12.60
N TRP A 45 4.88 -20.69 -11.34
CA TRP A 45 4.46 -22.00 -10.86
C TRP A 45 3.24 -21.97 -9.95
N LEU A 46 2.66 -23.16 -9.75
CA LEU A 46 1.75 -23.48 -8.66
C LEU A 46 2.29 -24.69 -7.90
N CYS A 47 1.95 -24.78 -6.62
CA CYS A 47 2.25 -25.94 -5.79
C CYS A 47 1.00 -26.80 -5.64
N VAL A 48 1.13 -28.09 -5.92
CA VAL A 48 0.04 -29.06 -5.90
C VAL A 48 0.36 -30.17 -4.91
N GLU A 49 -0.55 -30.44 -3.98
CA GLU A 49 -0.45 -31.50 -2.97
C GLU A 49 -1.48 -32.61 -3.26
N LEU A 50 -1.08 -33.87 -3.10
CA LEU A 50 -1.98 -35.04 -3.13
C LEU A 50 -2.29 -35.52 -1.71
N LYS A 51 -3.57 -35.77 -1.38
CA LYS A 51 -3.99 -36.23 -0.05
C LYS A 51 -3.56 -37.67 0.28
N HIS A 52 -3.52 -38.56 -0.71
CA HIS A 52 -3.16 -39.98 -0.52
C HIS A 52 -2.18 -40.44 -1.61
N PRO A 53 -0.88 -40.11 -1.50
CA PRO A 53 0.10 -40.66 -2.42
C PRO A 53 0.38 -42.12 -2.03
N HIS A 54 -0.27 -43.09 -2.69
CA HIS A 54 0.17 -44.49 -2.58
C HIS A 54 1.61 -44.66 -3.11
N THR A 55 2.08 -43.73 -3.95
CA THR A 55 3.52 -43.43 -4.20
C THR A 55 3.61 -42.03 -4.82
N PRO A 56 4.46 -41.11 -4.31
CA PRO A 56 4.62 -39.79 -4.93
C PRO A 56 5.38 -39.90 -6.27
N SER A 57 4.66 -40.17 -7.35
CA SER A 57 5.21 -40.31 -8.70
C SER A 57 4.84 -39.12 -9.58
N VAL A 58 5.82 -38.54 -10.27
CA VAL A 58 5.58 -37.50 -11.29
C VAL A 58 4.78 -38.06 -12.46
N LYS A 59 4.95 -39.35 -12.79
CA LYS A 59 4.18 -40.02 -13.85
C LYS A 59 2.70 -40.11 -13.47
N ALA A 60 2.40 -40.52 -12.24
CA ALA A 60 1.04 -40.56 -11.72
C ALA A 60 0.41 -39.16 -11.71
N MET A 61 1.15 -38.14 -11.27
CA MET A 61 0.66 -36.75 -11.32
C MET A 61 0.40 -36.27 -12.75
N LYS A 62 1.27 -36.58 -13.72
CA LYS A 62 1.03 -36.24 -15.13
C LYS A 62 -0.25 -36.91 -15.67
N GLN A 63 -0.54 -38.14 -15.26
CA GLN A 63 -1.78 -38.83 -15.59
C GLN A 63 -3.00 -38.15 -14.93
N CYS A 64 -2.91 -37.77 -13.64
CA CYS A 64 -3.98 -37.02 -12.96
C CYS A 64 -4.25 -35.64 -13.59
N LEU A 65 -3.21 -34.99 -14.13
CA LEU A 65 -3.30 -33.67 -14.76
C LEU A 65 -3.53 -33.73 -16.28
N GLN A 66 -3.85 -34.90 -16.83
CA GLN A 66 -4.01 -35.12 -18.27
C GLN A 66 -5.02 -34.12 -18.89
N GLY A 67 -4.68 -33.57 -20.05
CA GLY A 67 -5.49 -32.55 -20.75
C GLY A 67 -5.29 -31.11 -20.27
N LYS A 68 -4.43 -30.86 -19.26
CA LYS A 68 -4.10 -29.50 -18.80
C LYS A 68 -2.75 -29.04 -19.35
N THR A 69 -2.66 -27.78 -19.79
CA THR A 69 -1.44 -27.19 -20.35
C THR A 69 -0.49 -26.70 -19.25
N PHE A 70 0.62 -27.42 -19.07
CA PHE A 70 1.74 -27.04 -18.20
C PHE A 70 3.06 -27.40 -18.90
N ASP A 71 4.16 -26.78 -18.48
CA ASP A 71 5.47 -26.93 -19.13
C ASP A 71 6.33 -28.01 -18.47
N LYS A 72 6.44 -27.96 -17.14
CA LYS A 72 7.28 -28.88 -16.36
C LYS A 72 6.64 -29.16 -15.01
N ILE A 73 6.83 -30.38 -14.49
CA ILE A 73 6.47 -30.74 -13.12
C ILE A 73 7.73 -31.22 -12.42
N THR A 74 7.95 -30.76 -11.20
CA THR A 74 9.01 -31.28 -10.31
C THR A 74 8.40 -31.68 -8.97
N LEU A 75 8.79 -32.83 -8.46
CA LEU A 75 8.48 -33.23 -7.10
C LEU A 75 9.51 -32.61 -6.15
N THR A 76 9.03 -32.00 -5.06
CA THR A 76 9.84 -31.38 -4.02
C THR A 76 9.26 -31.74 -2.66
N GLN A 77 10.08 -31.76 -1.62
CA GLN A 77 9.63 -31.92 -0.24
C GLN A 77 9.60 -30.53 0.41
N LYS A 78 8.52 -30.21 1.12
CA LYS A 78 8.35 -28.92 1.80
C LYS A 78 7.61 -29.09 3.13
N THR A 79 7.98 -28.29 4.13
CA THR A 79 7.15 -28.08 5.33
C THR A 79 5.99 -27.11 5.01
N LYS A 80 4.92 -27.08 5.81
CA LYS A 80 3.77 -26.19 5.61
C LYS A 80 3.81 -24.96 6.51
N LEU A 81 3.14 -23.88 6.12
CA LEU A 81 3.06 -22.66 6.91
C LEU A 81 2.05 -22.80 8.05
N TYR A 82 0.87 -23.36 7.81
CA TYR A 82 -0.14 -23.50 8.87
C TYR A 82 0.05 -24.76 9.69
N PHE A 83 -0.01 -24.55 11.01
CA PHE A 83 0.07 -25.53 12.08
C PHE A 83 1.43 -26.20 12.24
N TYR A 84 1.76 -26.54 13.48
CA TYR A 84 2.94 -27.33 13.80
C TYR A 84 2.70 -28.78 13.42
N GLN A 85 3.60 -29.35 12.62
CA GLN A 85 3.50 -30.71 12.09
C GLN A 85 4.80 -31.50 12.30
N HIS A 86 5.49 -31.29 13.43
CA HIS A 86 6.76 -31.98 13.76
C HIS A 86 7.83 -31.86 12.67
N GLU A 87 7.90 -30.69 12.03
CA GLU A 87 8.80 -30.42 10.90
C GLU A 87 8.67 -31.42 9.73
N ARG A 88 7.55 -32.14 9.67
CA ARG A 88 7.28 -33.12 8.61
C ARG A 88 7.28 -32.42 7.26
N GLU A 89 8.04 -32.97 6.34
CA GLU A 89 7.99 -32.56 4.95
C GLU A 89 6.90 -33.34 4.20
N PHE A 90 6.26 -32.64 3.27
CA PHE A 90 5.21 -33.19 2.43
C PHE A 90 5.65 -33.19 0.97
N PRO A 91 5.31 -34.25 0.21
CA PRO A 91 5.57 -34.28 -1.22
C PRO A 91 4.69 -33.26 -1.94
N ILE A 92 5.31 -32.21 -2.46
CA ILE A 92 4.68 -31.13 -3.21
C ILE A 92 5.13 -31.18 -4.67
N TYR A 93 4.17 -31.20 -5.58
CA TYR A 93 4.40 -31.10 -7.01
C TYR A 93 4.39 -29.63 -7.42
N LYS A 94 5.56 -29.11 -7.80
CA LYS A 94 5.68 -27.78 -8.36
C LYS A 94 5.46 -27.85 -9.87
N VAL A 95 4.34 -27.27 -10.31
CA VAL A 95 3.89 -27.26 -11.71
C VAL A 95 4.25 -25.90 -12.32
N TYR A 96 5.09 -25.91 -13.34
CA TYR A 96 5.57 -24.71 -14.04
C TYR A 96 4.74 -24.45 -15.29
N PHE A 97 4.52 -23.18 -15.59
CA PHE A 97 3.71 -22.73 -16.71
C PHE A 97 4.53 -21.82 -17.61
N ARG A 98 4.20 -21.82 -18.91
CA ARG A 98 4.82 -20.90 -19.88
C ARG A 98 4.32 -19.47 -19.76
N SER A 99 3.12 -19.26 -19.19
CA SER A 99 2.53 -17.94 -18.97
C SER A 99 1.64 -17.91 -17.73
N ASP A 100 1.45 -16.71 -17.15
CA ASP A 100 0.54 -16.52 -16.00
C ASP A 100 -0.93 -16.74 -16.37
N VAL A 101 -1.30 -16.55 -17.65
CA VAL A 101 -2.65 -16.84 -18.14
C VAL A 101 -2.94 -18.34 -18.05
N LEU A 102 -2.00 -19.18 -18.49
CA LEU A 102 -2.13 -20.64 -18.37
C LEU A 102 -2.16 -21.07 -16.90
N ARG A 103 -1.30 -20.47 -16.05
CA ARG A 103 -1.30 -20.72 -14.61
C ARG A 103 -2.66 -20.43 -13.97
N LYS A 104 -3.26 -19.28 -14.27
CA LYS A 104 -4.58 -18.88 -13.78
C LYS A 104 -5.69 -19.78 -14.32
N ARG A 105 -5.69 -20.07 -15.63
CA ARG A 105 -6.66 -20.98 -16.26
C ARG A 105 -6.61 -22.36 -15.63
N PHE A 106 -5.40 -22.90 -15.39
CA PHE A 106 -5.21 -24.15 -14.68
C PHE A 106 -5.90 -24.09 -13.32
N TYR A 107 -5.56 -23.11 -12.47
CA TYR A 107 -6.17 -22.92 -11.15
C TYR A 107 -7.70 -22.83 -11.19
N TYR A 108 -8.27 -21.97 -12.05
CA TYR A 108 -9.73 -21.81 -12.14
C TYR A 108 -10.43 -23.05 -12.71
N SER A 109 -9.79 -23.79 -13.62
CA SER A 109 -10.33 -25.07 -14.11
C SER A 109 -10.48 -26.09 -12.98
N PHE A 110 -9.52 -26.11 -12.03
CA PHE A 110 -9.59 -26.96 -10.84
C PHE A 110 -10.71 -26.54 -9.89
N GLN A 111 -10.85 -25.24 -9.62
CA GLN A 111 -11.93 -24.74 -8.75
C GLN A 111 -13.34 -24.98 -9.32
N ARG A 112 -13.51 -24.95 -10.64
CA ARG A 112 -14.80 -25.25 -11.30
C ARG A 112 -15.10 -26.74 -11.33
N ALA A 113 -14.11 -27.58 -11.65
CA ALA A 113 -14.27 -29.03 -11.65
C ALA A 113 -14.69 -29.58 -10.28
N SER A 114 -14.19 -28.97 -9.18
CA SER A 114 -14.63 -29.31 -7.82
C SER A 114 -16.06 -28.89 -7.47
N ARG A 115 -16.71 -28.02 -8.26
CA ARG A 115 -18.10 -27.55 -8.03
C ARG A 115 -19.16 -28.29 -8.84
N VAL A 116 -18.79 -29.01 -9.90
CA VAL A 116 -19.75 -29.56 -10.91
C VAL A 116 -19.84 -31.10 -10.90
N ARG A 117 -19.26 -31.81 -9.93
CA ARG A 117 -19.43 -33.26 -9.79
C ARG A 117 -19.87 -33.67 -8.39
N TYR A 118 -21.18 -33.70 -8.17
CA TYR A 118 -21.76 -34.81 -7.42
C TYR A 118 -21.48 -36.06 -8.27
N GLN A 119 -20.89 -37.10 -7.67
CA GLN A 119 -20.44 -38.35 -8.33
C GLN A 119 -19.06 -38.29 -9.02
N MET A 120 -17.98 -38.09 -8.25
CA MET A 120 -16.73 -38.86 -8.37
C MET A 120 -15.89 -38.68 -7.09
N LYS A 121 -15.21 -39.76 -6.65
CA LYS A 121 -14.37 -39.88 -5.45
C LYS A 121 -13.07 -39.04 -5.48
N ASP A 122 -13.05 -37.82 -6.03
CA ASP A 122 -11.81 -37.07 -6.35
C ASP A 122 -11.57 -35.79 -5.53
N ASN A 123 -11.65 -35.91 -4.20
CA ASN A 123 -11.27 -34.87 -3.25
C ASN A 123 -9.75 -34.86 -2.94
N GLN A 124 -8.90 -35.35 -3.86
CA GLN A 124 -7.52 -35.75 -3.60
C GLN A 124 -6.44 -34.66 -3.80
N ILE A 125 -6.76 -33.49 -4.38
CA ILE A 125 -5.75 -32.51 -4.80
C ILE A 125 -5.96 -31.15 -4.11
N LYS A 126 -4.91 -30.57 -3.52
CA LYS A 126 -4.89 -29.18 -3.01
C LYS A 126 -3.94 -28.32 -3.83
N ILE A 127 -4.31 -27.06 -4.06
CA ILE A 127 -3.47 -26.07 -4.78
C ILE A 127 -3.07 -24.96 -3.82
N HIS A 128 -1.80 -24.61 -3.85
CA HIS A 128 -1.13 -23.67 -2.95
C HIS A 128 -0.36 -22.61 -3.74
N GLU A 129 0.03 -21.53 -3.05
CA GLU A 129 0.77 -20.40 -3.62
C GLU A 129 0.07 -19.72 -4.84
N CYS A 130 -1.26 -19.83 -4.96
CA CYS A 130 -2.00 -19.24 -6.09
C CYS A 130 -2.00 -17.69 -6.07
N ASP A 131 -1.99 -17.10 -4.87
CA ASP A 131 -1.96 -15.65 -4.65
C ASP A 131 -0.57 -15.02 -4.87
N ALA A 132 0.49 -15.84 -4.94
CA ALA A 132 1.84 -15.37 -5.25
C ALA A 132 1.89 -14.91 -6.70
N SER A 133 2.14 -13.61 -6.91
CA SER A 133 2.32 -13.09 -8.25
C SER A 133 3.60 -13.67 -8.87
N PRO A 134 3.65 -13.84 -10.20
CA PRO A 134 4.88 -14.29 -10.87
C PRO A 134 6.09 -13.40 -10.59
N ILE A 135 5.89 -12.08 -10.44
CA ILE A 135 6.96 -11.14 -10.05
C ILE A 135 7.47 -11.51 -8.66
N LEU A 136 6.58 -11.74 -7.70
CA LEU A 136 6.98 -12.14 -6.35
C LEU A 136 7.74 -13.48 -6.38
N GLN A 137 7.26 -14.46 -7.14
CA GLN A 137 7.93 -15.74 -7.37
C GLN A 137 9.33 -15.55 -7.96
N PHE A 138 9.47 -14.71 -8.99
CA PHE A 138 10.75 -14.37 -9.61
C PHE A 138 11.73 -13.75 -8.62
N LEU A 139 11.31 -12.68 -7.93
CA LEU A 139 12.13 -11.98 -6.96
C LEU A 139 12.59 -12.91 -5.82
N CYS A 140 11.73 -13.80 -5.34
CA CYS A 140 12.09 -14.76 -4.30
C CYS A 140 13.06 -15.83 -4.83
N SER A 141 12.84 -16.36 -6.03
CA SER A 141 13.69 -17.40 -6.63
C SER A 141 15.12 -16.95 -6.92
N ARG A 142 15.33 -15.65 -7.09
CA ARG A 142 16.64 -15.04 -7.41
C ARG A 142 17.20 -14.18 -6.27
N ASP A 143 16.52 -14.14 -5.13
CA ASP A 143 16.77 -13.23 -3.99
C ASP A 143 16.93 -11.75 -4.39
N LEU A 144 16.24 -11.33 -5.45
CA LEU A 144 16.29 -9.96 -5.97
C LEU A 144 15.44 -9.00 -5.11
N PRO A 145 15.77 -7.71 -5.09
CA PRO A 145 14.92 -6.71 -4.46
C PRO A 145 13.76 -6.31 -5.40
N SER A 146 12.58 -6.05 -4.84
CA SER A 146 11.48 -5.42 -5.59
C SER A 146 11.81 -4.00 -6.04
N CYS A 147 12.71 -3.34 -5.30
CA CYS A 147 13.32 -2.08 -5.67
C CYS A 147 14.74 -1.99 -5.07
N GLY A 148 15.72 -1.63 -5.89
CA GLY A 148 17.12 -1.46 -5.47
C GLY A 148 18.13 -1.89 -6.54
N TRP A 149 19.41 -1.88 -6.15
CA TRP A 149 20.50 -2.26 -7.04
C TRP A 149 20.53 -3.77 -7.33
N VAL A 150 20.60 -4.10 -8.62
CA VAL A 150 20.94 -5.42 -9.13
C VAL A 150 22.20 -5.32 -9.98
N GLU A 151 22.95 -6.41 -10.05
CA GLU A 151 24.16 -6.51 -10.86
C GLU A 151 24.08 -7.72 -11.79
N PHE A 152 24.71 -7.57 -12.94
CA PHE A 152 24.78 -8.59 -13.97
C PHE A 152 25.89 -9.58 -13.61
N ILE A 153 25.62 -10.87 -13.82
CA ILE A 153 26.60 -11.95 -13.75
C ILE A 153 27.03 -12.26 -15.18
N ASP A 154 28.35 -12.30 -15.41
CA ASP A 154 28.96 -12.58 -16.72
C ASP A 154 28.38 -11.71 -17.84
N GLU A 155 28.58 -10.40 -17.68
CA GLU A 155 28.00 -9.34 -18.52
C GLU A 155 28.22 -9.56 -20.03
N GLU A 156 29.34 -10.15 -20.42
CA GLU A 156 29.68 -10.48 -21.82
C GLU A 156 28.61 -11.34 -22.53
N ASN A 157 27.82 -12.11 -21.78
CA ASN A 157 26.76 -12.96 -22.31
C ASN A 157 25.38 -12.29 -22.32
N CYS A 158 25.28 -11.03 -21.88
CA CYS A 158 24.03 -10.27 -21.91
C CYS A 158 23.87 -9.60 -23.26
N ARG A 159 22.72 -9.77 -23.91
CA ARG A 159 22.46 -9.20 -25.24
C ARG A 159 21.93 -7.79 -25.08
N LYS A 160 22.51 -6.83 -25.80
CA LYS A 160 22.00 -5.44 -25.86
C LYS A 160 21.22 -5.24 -27.15
N HIS A 161 20.02 -4.68 -27.08
CA HIS A 161 19.27 -4.35 -28.30
C HIS A 161 19.99 -3.26 -29.11
N ASN A 162 20.01 -3.44 -30.43
CA ASN A 162 20.45 -2.40 -31.36
C ASN A 162 19.53 -1.17 -31.29
N LYS A 163 20.07 0.02 -31.56
CA LYS A 163 19.33 1.29 -31.43
C LYS A 163 17.97 1.30 -32.17
N ASN A 164 17.89 0.63 -33.33
CA ASN A 164 16.71 0.57 -34.20
C ASN A 164 15.71 -0.55 -33.82
N GLY A 165 16.11 -1.50 -32.96
CA GLY A 165 15.30 -2.63 -32.52
C GLY A 165 14.70 -2.48 -31.12
N ARG A 166 14.76 -1.28 -30.53
CA ARG A 166 14.32 -1.02 -29.15
C ARG A 166 12.80 -0.96 -29.01
N PHE A 167 12.28 -1.70 -28.04
CA PHE A 167 10.85 -1.78 -27.74
C PHE A 167 10.34 -0.58 -26.91
N THR A 168 11.24 0.08 -26.18
CA THR A 168 10.94 1.11 -25.18
C THR A 168 11.64 2.45 -25.47
N HIS A 169 11.29 3.46 -24.69
CA HIS A 169 11.93 4.77 -24.63
C HIS A 169 13.16 4.80 -23.70
N ALA A 170 13.62 3.64 -23.20
CA ALA A 170 14.86 3.56 -22.43
C ALA A 170 16.09 3.86 -23.31
N SER A 171 17.11 4.44 -22.68
CA SER A 171 18.37 4.75 -23.33
C SER A 171 19.13 3.48 -23.71
N GLU A 172 18.97 2.41 -22.92
CA GLU A 172 19.55 1.10 -23.16
C GLU A 172 18.54 -0.01 -22.83
N GLU A 173 18.60 -1.10 -23.59
CA GLU A 173 17.75 -2.28 -23.36
C GLU A 173 18.61 -3.53 -23.43
N TYR A 174 18.50 -4.37 -22.41
CA TYR A 174 19.26 -5.60 -22.28
C TYR A 174 18.31 -6.79 -22.17
N ILE A 175 18.61 -7.84 -22.92
CA ILE A 175 17.99 -9.15 -22.75
C ILE A 175 18.92 -9.99 -21.88
N ILE A 176 18.38 -10.50 -20.78
CA ILE A 176 19.13 -11.22 -19.77
C ILE A 176 18.40 -12.47 -19.33
N ASP A 177 19.13 -13.59 -19.21
CA ASP A 177 18.59 -14.78 -18.58
C ASP A 177 18.33 -14.51 -17.08
N ASN A 178 17.20 -14.95 -16.55
CA ASN A 178 16.86 -14.78 -15.13
C ASN A 178 17.96 -15.24 -14.16
N LYS A 179 18.82 -16.20 -14.55
CA LYS A 179 19.92 -16.70 -13.73
C LYS A 179 21.14 -15.78 -13.67
N ARG A 180 21.23 -14.79 -14.55
CA ARG A 180 22.36 -13.86 -14.65
C ARG A 180 22.15 -12.54 -13.89
N LEU A 181 21.12 -12.46 -13.06
CA LEU A 181 20.90 -11.35 -12.14
C LEU A 181 21.17 -11.79 -10.70
N ARG A 182 21.84 -10.91 -9.93
CA ARG A 182 21.93 -10.98 -8.47
C ARG A 182 21.73 -9.62 -7.82
N LYS A 183 21.39 -9.63 -6.54
CA LYS A 183 21.25 -8.42 -5.71
C LYS A 183 22.64 -7.82 -5.44
N TYR A 184 22.77 -6.51 -5.66
CA TYR A 184 23.99 -5.78 -5.29
C TYR A 184 23.87 -5.19 -3.88
N VAL A 185 24.93 -5.29 -3.07
CA VAL A 185 24.94 -4.89 -1.65
C VAL A 185 25.90 -3.71 -1.38
N GLY A 186 26.62 -3.22 -2.40
CA GLY A 186 27.74 -2.30 -2.21
C GLY A 186 27.41 -0.81 -2.07
N HIS A 187 26.21 -0.31 -2.41
CA HIS A 187 25.91 1.12 -2.29
C HIS A 187 24.43 1.43 -1.93
N PRO A 188 24.17 2.26 -0.91
CA PRO A 188 22.81 2.73 -0.59
C PRO A 188 22.31 3.91 -1.44
N ALA A 189 23.09 4.41 -2.41
CA ALA A 189 22.72 5.62 -3.15
C ALA A 189 21.52 5.35 -4.05
N ILE A 190 20.63 6.34 -4.08
CA ILE A 190 19.46 6.35 -4.95
C ILE A 190 19.84 7.22 -6.16
N PRO A 191 19.69 6.73 -7.40
CA PRO A 191 20.00 7.53 -8.59
C PRO A 191 19.03 8.71 -8.73
N VAL A 192 19.39 9.68 -9.58
CA VAL A 192 18.56 10.87 -9.79
C VAL A 192 17.36 10.55 -10.69
N PHE A 193 16.17 10.58 -10.11
CA PHE A 193 14.92 10.42 -10.86
C PHE A 193 14.44 11.75 -11.43
N LYS A 194 14.24 11.78 -12.75
CA LYS A 194 13.45 12.82 -13.43
C LYS A 194 11.96 12.66 -13.10
N SER A 195 11.32 13.72 -12.61
CA SER A 195 9.90 13.76 -12.27
C SER A 195 9.19 14.88 -13.05
N LEU A 196 7.93 14.67 -13.41
CA LEU A 196 7.06 15.65 -14.06
C LEU A 196 5.80 15.79 -13.20
N SER A 197 5.59 16.96 -12.60
CA SER A 197 4.35 17.30 -11.90
C SER A 197 3.39 18.01 -12.84
N PHE A 198 2.11 17.69 -12.78
CA PHE A 198 1.10 18.37 -13.58
C PHE A 198 -0.20 18.62 -12.79
N ASP A 199 -0.98 19.56 -13.30
CA ASP A 199 -2.29 19.99 -12.79
C ASP A 199 -3.15 20.46 -13.98
N LEU A 200 -4.47 20.25 -13.91
CA LEU A 200 -5.42 20.60 -14.97
C LEU A 200 -6.35 21.74 -14.54
N GLU A 201 -6.55 22.72 -15.44
CA GLU A 201 -7.67 23.66 -15.33
C GLU A 201 -8.73 23.35 -16.37
N VAL A 202 -9.96 23.31 -15.89
CA VAL A 202 -11.12 22.86 -16.63
C VAL A 202 -12.19 23.95 -16.60
N TYR A 203 -12.76 24.24 -17.76
CA TYR A 203 -13.93 25.11 -17.87
C TYR A 203 -15.22 24.33 -17.64
N SER A 204 -16.22 24.95 -17.03
CA SER A 204 -17.61 24.49 -17.16
C SER A 204 -18.52 25.62 -17.62
N HIS A 205 -19.45 25.30 -18.51
CA HIS A 205 -20.49 26.24 -18.96
C HIS A 205 -21.47 26.60 -17.84
N ASP A 206 -21.66 25.70 -16.86
CA ASP A 206 -22.48 25.96 -15.67
C ASP A 206 -21.57 26.26 -14.47
N GLU A 207 -21.54 27.54 -14.07
CA GLU A 207 -20.68 28.03 -13.00
C GLU A 207 -21.05 27.52 -11.59
N ASN A 208 -22.22 26.90 -11.44
CA ASN A 208 -22.72 26.45 -10.15
C ASN A 208 -22.47 24.95 -9.91
N ARG A 209 -21.91 24.23 -10.88
CA ARG A 209 -21.59 22.80 -10.75
C ARG A 209 -20.13 22.50 -11.00
N MET A 210 -19.71 21.31 -10.57
CA MET A 210 -18.39 20.79 -10.87
C MET A 210 -18.31 20.38 -12.35
N PRO A 211 -17.19 20.63 -13.05
CA PRO A 211 -17.04 20.22 -14.44
C PRO A 211 -17.26 18.71 -14.62
N SER A 212 -17.96 18.33 -15.69
CA SER A 212 -18.22 16.95 -16.05
C SER A 212 -17.46 16.58 -17.31
N ALA A 213 -16.57 15.59 -17.23
CA ALA A 213 -15.76 15.19 -18.38
C ALA A 213 -16.60 14.68 -19.56
N ASN A 214 -17.84 14.23 -19.32
CA ASN A 214 -18.78 13.78 -20.34
C ASN A 214 -19.46 14.93 -21.10
N ASN A 215 -19.45 16.13 -20.54
CA ASN A 215 -20.03 17.27 -21.22
C ASN A 215 -19.02 17.85 -22.22
N VAL A 216 -19.41 17.95 -23.48
CA VAL A 216 -18.54 18.42 -24.55
C VAL A 216 -18.05 19.86 -24.31
N GLU A 217 -18.91 20.70 -23.72
CA GLU A 217 -18.61 22.11 -23.42
C GLU A 217 -17.65 22.28 -22.22
N ASP A 218 -17.57 21.28 -21.34
CA ASP A 218 -16.64 21.31 -20.21
C ASP A 218 -15.26 20.83 -20.68
N VAL A 219 -14.39 21.78 -21.03
CA VAL A 219 -13.11 21.51 -21.71
C VAL A 219 -11.92 21.66 -20.77
N ILE A 220 -10.90 20.83 -20.95
CA ILE A 220 -9.55 21.10 -20.40
C ILE A 220 -8.95 22.22 -21.25
N PHE A 221 -8.66 23.37 -20.64
CA PHE A 221 -8.09 24.50 -21.37
C PHE A 221 -6.67 24.86 -20.94
N GLN A 222 -6.20 24.44 -19.76
CA GLN A 222 -4.81 24.59 -19.34
C GLN A 222 -4.27 23.34 -18.65
N ILE A 223 -2.99 23.06 -18.88
CA ILE A 223 -2.20 22.04 -18.18
C ILE A 223 -0.90 22.70 -17.73
N GLY A 224 -0.78 22.92 -16.43
CA GLY A 224 0.44 23.39 -15.78
C GLY A 224 1.37 22.22 -15.58
N VAL A 225 2.66 22.38 -15.91
CA VAL A 225 3.64 21.30 -15.79
C VAL A 225 4.95 21.81 -15.20
N VAL A 226 5.52 21.06 -14.27
CA VAL A 226 6.85 21.30 -13.72
C VAL A 226 7.70 20.05 -13.90
N VAL A 227 8.74 20.15 -14.72
CA VAL A 227 9.73 19.10 -14.91
C VAL A 227 10.90 19.35 -13.98
N ARG A 228 11.28 18.31 -13.22
CA ARG A 228 12.41 18.35 -12.30
C ARG A 228 13.41 17.26 -12.63
N LYS A 229 14.69 17.63 -12.69
CA LYS A 229 15.84 16.71 -12.71
C LYS A 229 16.88 17.25 -11.73
N SER A 230 17.13 16.52 -10.64
CA SER A 230 17.91 17.02 -9.51
C SER A 230 17.31 18.33 -8.95
N ALA A 231 18.14 19.33 -8.62
CA ALA A 231 17.70 20.64 -8.13
C ALA A 231 17.06 21.56 -9.20
N ASN A 232 17.25 21.25 -10.50
CA ASN A 232 16.74 22.09 -11.58
C ASN A 232 15.25 21.82 -11.85
N ARG A 233 14.46 22.89 -11.91
CA ARG A 233 13.02 22.87 -12.19
C ARG A 233 12.73 23.76 -13.41
N LYS A 234 11.99 23.22 -14.37
CA LYS A 234 11.51 23.95 -15.55
C LYS A 234 10.00 23.95 -15.56
N CYS A 235 9.41 25.13 -15.72
CA CYS A 235 7.96 25.33 -15.76
C CYS A 235 7.48 25.41 -17.21
N TYR A 236 6.36 24.75 -17.48
CA TYR A 236 5.69 24.72 -18.77
C TYR A 236 4.18 24.93 -18.58
N LEU A 237 3.54 25.52 -19.58
CA LEU A 237 2.10 25.66 -19.64
C LEU A 237 1.62 25.27 -21.04
N PHE A 238 0.67 24.35 -21.10
CA PHE A 238 -0.10 24.04 -22.30
C PHE A 238 -1.44 24.74 -22.15
N THR A 239 -1.81 25.63 -23.07
CA THR A 239 -3.00 26.48 -22.92
C THR A 239 -3.75 26.62 -24.22
N LEU A 240 -5.08 26.63 -24.14
CA LEU A 240 -5.90 27.14 -25.22
C LEU A 240 -5.79 28.67 -25.23
N ALA A 241 -5.36 29.22 -26.36
CA ALA A 241 -5.25 30.65 -26.56
C ALA A 241 -5.33 30.96 -28.05
N ARG A 242 -6.04 32.04 -28.41
CA ARG A 242 -6.15 32.53 -29.79
C ARG A 242 -4.97 33.42 -30.19
N GLN A 243 -4.29 33.97 -29.19
CA GLN A 243 -3.10 34.80 -29.30
C GLN A 243 -1.99 34.23 -28.44
N GLU A 244 -0.75 34.54 -28.79
CA GLU A 244 0.39 34.09 -27.99
C GLU A 244 0.37 34.75 -26.61
N ILE A 245 0.52 33.93 -25.57
CA ILE A 245 0.63 34.41 -24.19
C ILE A 245 1.98 34.00 -23.60
N GLN A 246 2.59 34.95 -22.86
CA GLN A 246 3.91 34.77 -22.27
C GLN A 246 3.85 34.91 -20.75
N ILE A 247 4.45 33.95 -20.04
CA ILE A 247 4.57 33.94 -18.57
C ILE A 247 6.07 33.92 -18.22
N VAL A 248 6.52 34.93 -17.50
CA VAL A 248 7.93 35.05 -17.06
C VAL A 248 8.33 33.79 -16.28
N GLY A 249 9.46 33.19 -16.68
CA GLY A 249 10.02 31.99 -16.03
C GLY A 249 9.38 30.66 -16.46
N SER A 250 8.50 30.67 -17.46
CA SER A 250 7.78 29.49 -17.94
C SER A 250 7.79 29.41 -19.47
N HIS A 251 7.80 28.18 -20.01
CA HIS A 251 7.64 27.94 -21.45
C HIS A 251 6.15 27.72 -21.73
N VAL A 252 5.55 28.60 -22.53
CA VAL A 252 4.12 28.51 -22.84
C VAL A 252 3.92 27.97 -24.26
N GLN A 253 3.06 26.96 -24.40
CA GLN A 253 2.62 26.41 -25.68
C GLN A 253 1.12 26.67 -25.83
N CYS A 254 0.77 27.48 -26.83
CA CYS A 254 -0.61 27.84 -27.14
C CYS A 254 -1.18 26.89 -28.20
N PHE A 255 -2.42 26.44 -28.00
CA PHE A 255 -3.14 25.53 -28.91
C PHE A 255 -4.49 26.13 -29.29
N ALA A 256 -4.94 25.82 -30.51
CA ALA A 256 -6.22 26.30 -31.02
C ALA A 256 -7.41 25.42 -30.59
N SER A 257 -7.17 24.15 -30.25
CA SER A 257 -8.20 23.18 -29.87
C SER A 257 -7.76 22.33 -28.68
N GLU A 258 -8.73 21.87 -27.88
CA GLU A 258 -8.48 20.93 -26.76
C GLU A 258 -7.80 19.65 -27.28
N LYS A 259 -8.22 19.14 -28.43
CA LYS A 259 -7.63 17.95 -29.04
C LYS A 259 -6.12 18.10 -29.28
N ASP A 260 -5.69 19.24 -29.82
CA ASP A 260 -4.28 19.50 -30.09
C ASP A 260 -3.50 19.71 -28.79
N LEU A 261 -4.11 20.37 -27.79
CA LEU A 261 -3.53 20.53 -26.46
C LEU A 261 -3.27 19.18 -25.79
N LEU A 262 -4.25 18.27 -25.81
CA LEU A 262 -4.13 16.93 -25.22
C LEU A 262 -3.07 16.08 -25.95
N LYS A 263 -3.01 16.16 -27.28
CA LYS A 263 -1.95 15.50 -28.08
C LYS A 263 -0.58 16.10 -27.80
N GLY A 264 -0.48 17.43 -27.68
CA GLY A 264 0.73 18.16 -27.33
C GLY A 264 1.27 17.73 -25.96
N PHE A 265 0.39 17.60 -24.97
CA PHE A 265 0.76 17.10 -23.65
C PHE A 265 1.26 15.64 -23.68
N ALA A 266 0.57 14.75 -24.39
CA ALA A 266 1.02 13.36 -24.56
C ALA A 266 2.39 13.27 -25.25
N ALA A 267 2.61 14.07 -26.31
CA ALA A 267 3.90 14.17 -26.98
C ALA A 267 5.00 14.72 -26.06
N PHE A 268 4.66 15.68 -25.20
CA PHE A 268 5.58 16.24 -24.22
C PHE A 268 6.04 15.21 -23.18
N ILE A 269 5.12 14.39 -22.64
CA ILE A 269 5.50 13.31 -21.70
C ILE A 269 6.51 12.36 -22.35
N LYS A 270 6.27 11.96 -23.61
CA LYS A 270 7.19 11.08 -24.36
C LYS A 270 8.55 11.72 -24.58
N LYS A 271 8.57 13.00 -24.96
CA LYS A 271 9.80 13.77 -25.19
C LYS A 271 10.62 13.96 -23.92
N GLU A 272 9.98 14.38 -22.83
CA GLU A 272 10.66 14.62 -21.56
C GLU A 272 11.10 13.32 -20.87
N ASN A 273 10.45 12.20 -21.19
CA ASN A 273 10.77 10.87 -20.69
C ASN A 273 10.94 10.80 -19.14
N PRO A 274 9.95 11.26 -18.34
CA PRO A 274 10.05 11.24 -16.88
C PRO A 274 9.89 9.83 -16.30
N HIS A 275 10.54 9.53 -15.19
CA HIS A 275 10.34 8.28 -14.44
C HIS A 275 9.10 8.35 -13.55
N ILE A 276 8.79 9.55 -13.05
CA ILE A 276 7.74 9.80 -12.07
C ILE A 276 6.79 10.87 -12.60
N LEU A 277 5.49 10.58 -12.54
CA LEU A 277 4.41 11.53 -12.85
C LEU A 277 3.73 11.92 -11.54
N LEU A 278 3.85 13.19 -11.16
CA LEU A 278 3.45 13.73 -9.86
C LEU A 278 2.19 14.58 -9.99
N GLY A 279 1.43 14.65 -8.91
CA GLY A 279 0.32 15.59 -8.78
C GLY A 279 -0.34 15.52 -7.41
N TYR A 280 -1.45 16.23 -7.25
CA TYR A 280 -2.22 16.25 -6.00
C TYR A 280 -3.70 16.06 -6.30
N ASN A 281 -4.25 14.92 -5.89
CA ASN A 281 -5.58 14.43 -6.27
C ASN A 281 -5.71 13.97 -7.74
N ILE A 282 -4.59 13.66 -8.40
CA ILE A 282 -4.59 13.18 -9.79
C ILE A 282 -5.36 11.87 -9.99
N PHE A 283 -5.45 11.01 -8.98
CA PHE A 283 -6.25 9.78 -9.07
C PHE A 283 -7.74 10.00 -8.89
N GLY A 284 -8.11 11.09 -8.21
CA GLY A 284 -9.50 11.43 -7.92
C GLY A 284 -10.13 12.34 -8.99
N PHE A 285 -9.34 13.16 -9.67
CA PHE A 285 -9.83 14.15 -10.62
C PHE A 285 -9.06 14.12 -11.96
N ASP A 286 -7.78 14.50 -11.97
CA ASP A 286 -7.08 14.85 -13.20
C ASP A 286 -6.98 13.70 -14.21
N LEU A 287 -6.53 12.52 -13.78
CA LEU A 287 -6.37 11.37 -14.68
C LEU A 287 -7.71 10.81 -15.18
N PRO A 288 -8.73 10.60 -14.32
CA PRO A 288 -10.07 10.25 -14.79
C PRO A 288 -10.63 11.24 -15.82
N TYR A 289 -10.49 12.55 -15.54
CA TYR A 289 -10.99 13.60 -16.41
C TYR A 289 -10.25 13.59 -17.74
N LEU A 290 -8.92 13.59 -17.72
CA LEU A 290 -8.04 13.51 -18.88
C LEU A 290 -8.34 12.30 -19.76
N VAL A 291 -8.44 11.11 -19.17
CA VAL A 291 -8.73 9.87 -19.91
C VAL A 291 -10.09 9.93 -20.57
N GLN A 292 -11.10 10.45 -19.89
CA GLN A 292 -12.43 10.58 -20.44
C GLN A 292 -12.49 11.60 -21.59
N ARG A 293 -11.81 12.75 -21.46
CA ARG A 293 -11.67 13.74 -22.55
C ARG A 293 -10.94 13.16 -23.76
N CYS A 294 -9.85 12.42 -23.54
CA CYS A 294 -9.14 11.73 -24.61
C CYS A 294 -10.04 10.72 -25.33
N ARG A 295 -10.89 9.97 -24.61
CA ARG A 295 -11.85 9.05 -25.24
C ARG A 295 -12.89 9.79 -26.09
N LEU A 296 -13.45 10.90 -25.60
CA LEU A 296 -14.40 11.72 -26.36
C LEU A 296 -13.79 12.26 -27.66
N HIS A 297 -12.52 12.70 -27.61
CA HIS A 297 -11.80 13.22 -28.77
C HIS A 297 -11.14 12.13 -29.65
N SER A 298 -11.36 10.85 -29.34
CA SER A 298 -10.73 9.70 -30.00
C SER A 298 -9.18 9.80 -30.04
N ILE A 299 -8.60 10.27 -28.94
CA ILE A 299 -7.14 10.41 -28.74
C ILE A 299 -6.62 9.15 -28.06
N SER A 300 -5.71 8.45 -28.75
CA SER A 300 -5.10 7.23 -28.22
C SER A 300 -3.71 7.49 -27.62
N GLU A 301 -3.08 8.61 -27.96
CA GLU A 301 -1.68 8.93 -27.68
C GLU A 301 -1.35 8.91 -26.18
N ILE A 302 -2.30 9.32 -25.33
CA ILE A 302 -2.15 9.31 -23.87
C ILE A 302 -1.99 7.88 -23.32
N PHE A 303 -2.61 6.88 -23.95
CA PHE A 303 -2.49 5.48 -23.51
C PHE A 303 -1.11 4.91 -23.87
N TYR A 304 -0.39 5.50 -24.81
CA TYR A 304 0.96 5.07 -25.22
C TYR A 304 2.08 5.90 -24.58
N CYS A 305 1.83 6.56 -23.45
CA CYS A 305 2.83 7.37 -22.75
C CYS A 305 3.65 6.60 -21.71
N GLY A 306 3.51 5.27 -21.62
CA GLY A 306 4.43 4.41 -20.87
C GLY A 306 5.86 4.43 -21.45
N MET A 307 6.74 3.62 -20.87
CA MET A 307 8.08 3.40 -21.41
C MET A 307 8.06 2.57 -22.70
N PRO A 308 7.23 1.51 -22.85
CA PRO A 308 7.05 0.84 -24.13
C PRO A 308 6.48 1.76 -25.21
N ARG A 309 7.00 1.67 -26.44
CA ARG A 309 6.59 2.57 -27.54
C ARG A 309 5.23 2.21 -28.13
N LYS A 310 4.90 0.93 -28.13
CA LYS A 310 3.74 0.36 -28.85
C LYS A 310 2.75 -0.37 -27.95
N LEU A 311 2.94 -0.34 -26.62
CA LEU A 311 2.02 -0.96 -25.68
C LEU A 311 1.09 0.10 -25.09
N ALA A 312 -0.22 -0.09 -25.26
CA ALA A 312 -1.22 0.76 -24.65
C ALA A 312 -1.35 0.42 -23.16
N ALA A 313 -1.36 1.45 -22.33
CA ALA A 313 -1.61 1.35 -20.90
C ALA A 313 -3.08 1.06 -20.61
N GLU A 314 -3.30 0.23 -19.60
CA GLU A 314 -4.64 -0.04 -19.10
C GLU A 314 -5.09 1.08 -18.15
N PHE A 315 -6.33 1.55 -18.29
CA PHE A 315 -6.95 2.41 -17.30
C PHE A 315 -7.48 1.54 -16.16
N LYS A 316 -6.81 1.58 -15.01
CA LYS A 316 -7.13 0.77 -13.84
C LYS A 316 -7.98 1.55 -12.85
N GLU A 317 -8.97 0.86 -12.31
CA GLU A 317 -9.80 1.31 -11.19
C GLU A 317 -9.60 0.35 -10.02
N VAL A 318 -9.05 0.87 -8.93
CA VAL A 318 -8.78 0.11 -7.71
C VAL A 318 -9.72 0.61 -6.61
N LYS A 319 -10.61 -0.27 -6.15
CA LYS A 319 -11.55 -0.01 -5.06
C LYS A 319 -11.30 -0.98 -3.91
N TRP A 320 -11.17 -0.45 -2.71
CA TRP A 320 -11.11 -1.26 -1.49
C TRP A 320 -11.54 -0.45 -0.29
N SER A 321 -11.89 -1.15 0.79
CA SER A 321 -12.24 -0.52 2.05
C SER A 321 -11.47 -1.14 3.21
N SER A 322 -11.25 -0.34 4.25
CA SER A 322 -10.72 -0.83 5.53
C SER A 322 -11.23 0.04 6.67
N SER A 323 -11.13 -0.45 7.92
CA SER A 323 -11.41 0.35 9.10
C SER A 323 -10.50 1.59 9.21
N ALA A 324 -9.21 1.43 8.90
CA ALA A 324 -8.21 2.49 9.02
C ALA A 324 -8.33 3.59 7.95
N TYR A 325 -8.67 3.21 6.71
CA TYR A 325 -8.66 4.11 5.55
C TYR A 325 -10.03 4.32 4.93
N GLN A 326 -11.11 3.75 5.49
CA GLN A 326 -12.46 3.82 4.94
C GLN A 326 -12.51 3.31 3.49
N CYS A 327 -13.49 3.73 2.70
CA CYS A 327 -13.58 3.42 1.28
C CYS A 327 -12.57 4.25 0.50
N GLN A 328 -11.75 3.57 -0.30
CA GLN A 328 -10.74 4.17 -1.17
C GLN A 328 -11.00 3.76 -2.61
N GLU A 329 -10.87 4.73 -3.51
CA GLU A 329 -11.04 4.55 -4.95
C GLU A 329 -9.90 5.29 -5.66
N PHE A 330 -9.15 4.58 -6.49
CA PHE A 330 -8.05 5.12 -7.26
C PHE A 330 -8.23 4.79 -8.72
N LYS A 331 -8.12 5.80 -9.60
CA LYS A 331 -8.24 5.65 -11.04
C LYS A 331 -7.01 6.22 -11.72
N TYR A 332 -6.30 5.40 -12.49
CA TYR A 332 -5.05 5.82 -13.13
C TYR A 332 -4.72 4.97 -14.36
N LEU A 333 -3.82 5.47 -15.20
CA LEU A 333 -3.22 4.71 -16.29
C LEU A 333 -2.04 3.89 -15.74
N ASP A 334 -2.04 2.59 -15.97
CA ASP A 334 -0.94 1.71 -15.54
C ASP A 334 0.22 1.79 -16.53
N TYR A 335 1.04 2.83 -16.39
CA TYR A 335 2.22 3.02 -17.23
C TYR A 335 3.35 2.08 -16.82
N GLU A 336 3.67 1.17 -17.73
CA GLU A 336 4.89 0.37 -17.64
C GLU A 336 6.13 1.29 -17.69
N GLY A 337 7.02 1.20 -16.71
CA GLY A 337 8.25 1.99 -16.60
C GLY A 337 8.08 3.44 -16.13
N ARG A 338 6.86 3.93 -15.87
CA ARG A 338 6.63 5.27 -15.30
C ARG A 338 5.67 5.18 -14.11
N ILE A 339 6.06 5.73 -12.97
CA ILE A 339 5.28 5.62 -11.74
C ILE A 339 4.49 6.90 -11.50
N PHE A 340 3.16 6.79 -11.40
CA PHE A 340 2.34 7.88 -10.90
C PHE A 340 2.46 7.98 -9.38
N VAL A 341 2.63 9.19 -8.84
CA VAL A 341 2.61 9.44 -7.40
C VAL A 341 1.68 10.61 -7.12
N ASP A 342 0.51 10.28 -6.56
CA ASP A 342 -0.43 11.25 -6.02
C ASP A 342 -0.09 11.54 -4.55
N LEU A 343 0.22 12.80 -4.24
CA LEU A 343 0.58 13.18 -2.87
C LEU A 343 -0.61 13.14 -1.91
N LEU A 344 -1.84 13.34 -2.37
CA LEU A 344 -3.02 13.40 -1.49
C LEU A 344 -3.22 12.12 -0.66
N PRO A 345 -3.26 10.90 -1.25
CA PRO A 345 -3.42 9.67 -0.47
C PRO A 345 -2.21 9.41 0.45
N ILE A 346 -1.00 9.82 0.05
CA ILE A 346 0.20 9.65 0.87
C ILE A 346 0.13 10.54 2.12
N VAL A 347 -0.20 11.83 1.94
CA VAL A 347 -0.34 12.77 3.05
C VAL A 347 -1.47 12.36 3.99
N ARG A 348 -2.62 11.89 3.48
CA ARG A 348 -3.73 11.38 4.30
C ARG A 348 -3.36 10.18 5.16
N ARG A 349 -2.44 9.34 4.69
CA ARG A 349 -1.95 8.16 5.42
C ARG A 349 -0.99 8.57 6.52
N SER A 350 -0.09 9.51 6.25
CA SER A 350 1.01 9.86 7.15
C SER A 350 0.68 10.99 8.14
N TYR A 351 -0.28 11.87 7.82
CA TYR A 351 -0.59 13.08 8.59
C TYR A 351 -2.08 13.24 8.87
N LYS A 352 -2.42 13.92 9.97
CA LYS A 352 -3.80 14.25 10.36
C LYS A 352 -4.00 15.76 10.34
N PHE A 353 -4.73 16.24 9.33
CA PHE A 353 -5.11 17.64 9.15
C PHE A 353 -6.63 17.82 9.29
N SER A 354 -7.06 19.07 9.56
CA SER A 354 -8.48 19.45 9.56
C SER A 354 -9.12 19.33 8.17
N ASN A 355 -8.35 19.63 7.12
CA ASN A 355 -8.67 19.36 5.73
C ASN A 355 -7.39 19.07 4.95
N TYR A 356 -7.50 18.42 3.80
CA TYR A 356 -6.37 17.99 2.98
C TYR A 356 -6.30 18.74 1.65
N ARG A 357 -6.71 20.02 1.61
CA ARG A 357 -6.53 20.85 0.41
C ARG A 357 -5.04 21.16 0.23
N LEU A 358 -4.59 21.28 -1.02
CA LEU A 358 -3.20 21.60 -1.33
C LEU A 358 -2.71 22.86 -0.60
N LYS A 359 -3.53 23.92 -0.52
CA LYS A 359 -3.22 25.14 0.24
C LYS A 359 -2.85 24.84 1.70
N THR A 360 -3.66 24.06 2.41
CA THR A 360 -3.45 23.74 3.83
C THR A 360 -2.16 22.95 4.04
N VAL A 361 -1.88 22.00 3.15
CA VAL A 361 -0.70 21.14 3.26
C VAL A 361 0.57 21.88 2.87
N SER A 362 0.53 22.69 1.80
CA SER A 362 1.67 23.52 1.37
C SER A 362 2.02 24.58 2.41
N ASP A 363 1.03 25.25 3.01
CA ASP A 363 1.25 26.24 4.06
C ASP A 363 1.97 25.63 5.27
N PHE A 364 1.50 24.46 5.73
CA PHE A 364 2.09 23.78 6.89
C PHE A 364 3.55 23.33 6.66
N PHE A 365 3.87 22.77 5.49
CA PHE A 365 5.20 22.20 5.24
C PHE A 365 6.20 23.16 4.60
N LEU A 366 5.73 24.12 3.81
CA LEU A 366 6.56 25.03 3.02
C LEU A 366 6.47 26.48 3.49
N GLY A 367 5.43 26.88 4.22
CA GLY A 367 5.11 28.28 4.47
C GLY A 367 4.68 29.05 3.21
N GLU A 368 4.30 28.33 2.15
CA GLU A 368 3.84 28.89 0.88
C GLU A 368 2.36 28.56 0.70
N THR A 369 1.58 29.50 0.15
CA THR A 369 0.16 29.28 -0.15
C THR A 369 -0.12 29.40 -1.65
N LYS A 370 -1.31 28.94 -2.06
CA LYS A 370 -1.83 29.09 -3.42
C LYS A 370 -2.27 30.53 -3.67
N ASP A 371 -2.09 31.02 -4.89
CA ASP A 371 -2.70 32.29 -5.32
C ASP A 371 -4.23 32.21 -5.19
N PRO A 372 -4.91 33.29 -4.78
CA PRO A 372 -6.35 33.27 -4.57
C PRO A 372 -7.08 33.31 -5.92
N LEU A 373 -7.47 32.13 -6.42
CA LEU A 373 -8.31 31.99 -7.61
C LEU A 373 -9.49 31.07 -7.29
N THR A 374 -10.71 31.53 -7.54
CA THR A 374 -11.91 30.71 -7.35
C THR A 374 -12.24 29.94 -8.63
N ALA A 375 -13.06 28.88 -8.53
CA ALA A 375 -13.55 28.15 -9.70
C ALA A 375 -14.26 29.07 -10.71
N LYS A 376 -15.02 30.05 -10.22
CA LYS A 376 -15.70 31.04 -11.07
C LYS A 376 -14.71 31.94 -11.81
N ASP A 377 -13.60 32.30 -11.18
CA ASP A 377 -12.55 33.08 -11.84
C ASP A 377 -11.83 32.27 -12.92
N ILE A 378 -11.59 30.97 -12.69
CA ILE A 378 -11.06 30.02 -13.69
C ILE A 378 -12.01 29.94 -14.89
N PHE A 379 -13.32 29.77 -14.65
CA PHE A 379 -14.29 29.71 -15.75
C PHE A 379 -14.39 31.03 -16.50
N ARG A 380 -14.34 32.17 -15.80
CA ARG A 380 -14.32 33.50 -16.39
C ARG A 380 -13.07 33.72 -17.25
N ALA A 381 -11.91 33.21 -16.84
CA ALA A 381 -10.67 33.31 -17.60
C ALA A 381 -10.84 32.67 -18.98
N TYR A 382 -11.36 31.44 -19.05
CA TYR A 382 -11.63 30.77 -20.32
C TYR A 382 -12.71 31.50 -21.14
N ARG A 383 -13.84 31.84 -20.52
CA ARG A 383 -14.96 32.47 -21.25
C ARG A 383 -14.57 33.82 -21.86
N SER A 384 -14.01 34.72 -21.06
CA SER A 384 -13.73 36.08 -21.52
C SER A 384 -12.56 36.16 -22.51
N ASP A 385 -11.50 35.40 -22.28
CA ASP A 385 -10.30 35.55 -23.10
C ASP A 385 -10.27 34.56 -24.27
N PHE A 386 -10.76 33.32 -24.11
CA PHE A 386 -10.74 32.33 -25.19
C PHE A 386 -12.02 32.37 -26.05
N LEU A 387 -13.20 32.32 -25.43
CA LEU A 387 -14.48 32.29 -26.16
C LEU A 387 -14.89 33.67 -26.70
N GLN A 388 -14.71 34.73 -25.91
CA GLN A 388 -15.10 36.10 -26.27
C GLN A 388 -13.96 36.91 -26.88
N HIS A 389 -12.84 36.28 -27.23
CA HIS A 389 -11.68 36.94 -27.87
C HIS A 389 -11.10 38.12 -27.08
N GLY A 390 -11.07 38.00 -25.75
CA GLY A 390 -10.42 38.96 -24.87
C GLY A 390 -8.88 38.98 -25.00
N ASN A 391 -8.25 39.90 -24.27
CA ASN A 391 -6.82 40.21 -24.39
C ASN A 391 -5.86 39.21 -23.70
N GLY A 392 -6.35 38.04 -23.26
CA GLY A 392 -5.52 36.96 -22.70
C GLY A 392 -4.96 37.20 -21.29
N ILE A 393 -5.31 38.31 -20.62
CA ILE A 393 -4.78 38.67 -19.29
C ILE A 393 -5.24 37.66 -18.23
N ARG A 394 -6.51 37.23 -18.25
CA ARG A 394 -7.05 36.28 -17.27
C ARG A 394 -6.57 34.87 -17.54
N LEU A 395 -6.41 34.46 -18.81
CA LEU A 395 -5.75 33.20 -19.16
C LEU A 395 -4.32 33.16 -18.63
N LYS A 396 -3.58 34.26 -18.73
CA LYS A 396 -2.23 34.38 -18.16
C LYS A 396 -2.22 34.26 -16.64
N GLN A 397 -3.21 34.87 -15.95
CA GLN A 397 -3.36 34.75 -14.51
C GLN A 397 -3.69 33.32 -14.08
N CYS A 398 -4.65 32.67 -14.76
CA CYS A 398 -5.01 31.27 -14.52
C CYS A 398 -3.83 30.33 -14.80
N GLY A 399 -3.07 30.59 -15.87
CA GLY A 399 -1.89 29.82 -16.22
C GLY A 399 -0.78 29.89 -15.17
N LYS A 400 -0.56 31.08 -14.56
CA LYS A 400 0.37 31.23 -13.43
C LYS A 400 -0.06 30.40 -12.22
N TYR A 401 -1.36 30.43 -11.90
CA TYR A 401 -1.95 29.65 -10.81
C TYR A 401 -1.79 28.13 -11.04
N CYS A 402 -2.10 27.64 -12.24
CA CYS A 402 -1.96 26.22 -12.59
C CYS A 402 -0.49 25.72 -12.52
N ILE A 403 0.46 26.54 -12.99
CA ILE A 403 1.91 26.25 -12.86
C ILE A 403 2.32 26.23 -11.37
N GLN A 404 1.81 27.17 -10.57
CA GLN A 404 2.12 27.26 -9.13
C GLN A 404 1.67 26.00 -8.41
N ASP A 405 0.49 25.47 -8.71
CA ASP A 405 0.00 24.22 -8.10
C ASP A 405 0.94 23.05 -8.37
N SER A 406 1.31 22.83 -9.63
CA SER A 406 2.31 21.82 -10.00
C SER A 406 3.67 22.05 -9.32
N ARG A 407 4.08 23.31 -9.15
CA ARG A 407 5.33 23.67 -8.46
C ARG A 407 5.28 23.35 -6.97
N LEU A 408 4.16 23.65 -6.30
CA LEU A 408 3.97 23.36 -4.87
C LEU A 408 4.01 21.85 -4.60
N VAL A 409 3.37 21.05 -5.46
CA VAL A 409 3.43 19.58 -5.38
C VAL A 409 4.87 19.09 -5.50
N CYS A 410 5.63 19.61 -6.48
CA CYS A 410 7.03 19.25 -6.65
C CYS A 410 7.88 19.59 -5.41
N LYS A 411 7.68 20.78 -4.82
CA LYS A 411 8.36 21.18 -3.57
C LYS A 411 7.96 20.30 -2.38
N LEU A 412 6.68 19.96 -2.24
CA LEU A 412 6.19 19.07 -1.17
C LEU A 412 6.79 17.66 -1.30
N PHE A 413 6.85 17.12 -2.52
CA PHE A 413 7.44 15.82 -2.79
C PHE A 413 8.89 15.72 -2.29
N GLU A 414 9.67 16.80 -2.47
CA GLU A 414 11.04 16.91 -1.97
C GLU A 414 11.10 17.17 -0.47
N LYS A 415 10.33 18.14 0.05
CA LYS A 415 10.34 18.47 1.48
C LYS A 415 9.98 17.27 2.37
N LEU A 416 9.05 16.43 1.91
CA LEU A 416 8.63 15.22 2.61
C LEU A 416 9.57 14.03 2.39
N GLN A 417 10.54 14.14 1.47
CA GLN A 417 11.39 13.04 1.00
C GLN A 417 10.54 11.83 0.57
N CYS A 418 9.44 12.10 -0.13
CA CYS A 418 8.39 11.13 -0.43
C CYS A 418 8.91 9.97 -1.29
N TRP A 419 9.77 10.25 -2.27
CA TRP A 419 10.34 9.19 -3.11
C TRP A 419 11.18 8.20 -2.33
N ILE A 420 12.08 8.70 -1.48
CA ILE A 420 12.96 7.86 -0.66
C ILE A 420 12.14 6.96 0.26
N GLU A 421 11.09 7.53 0.88
CA GLU A 421 10.17 6.78 1.73
C GLU A 421 9.47 5.64 0.97
N LEU A 422 8.99 5.89 -0.25
CA LEU A 422 8.37 4.87 -1.09
C LEU A 422 9.36 3.79 -1.53
N LEU A 423 10.59 4.16 -1.89
CA LEU A 423 11.64 3.22 -2.30
C LEU A 423 12.04 2.28 -1.16
N GLU A 424 12.35 2.82 0.03
CA GLU A 424 12.76 2.02 1.18
C GLU A 424 11.62 1.13 1.68
N MET A 425 10.38 1.63 1.68
CA MET A 425 9.21 0.82 2.02
C MET A 425 8.99 -0.32 1.01
N ALA A 426 9.12 -0.06 -0.29
CA ALA A 426 8.98 -1.06 -1.35
C ALA A 426 10.01 -2.18 -1.17
N LYS A 427 11.27 -1.80 -0.95
CA LYS A 427 12.41 -2.70 -0.73
C LYS A 427 12.22 -3.58 0.50
N ILE A 428 11.83 -3.01 1.64
CA ILE A 428 11.62 -3.75 2.90
C ILE A 428 10.41 -4.69 2.79
N CYS A 429 9.29 -4.21 2.25
CA CYS A 429 8.07 -5.01 2.11
C CYS A 429 8.11 -5.98 0.93
N ASN A 430 9.15 -5.93 0.09
CA ASN A 430 9.29 -6.72 -1.13
C ASN A 430 8.08 -6.59 -2.08
N VAL A 431 7.55 -5.38 -2.26
CA VAL A 431 6.42 -5.09 -3.17
C VAL A 431 6.78 -3.97 -4.13
N GLY A 432 6.02 -3.83 -5.21
CA GLY A 432 6.13 -2.67 -6.10
C GLY A 432 5.69 -1.36 -5.41
N ILE A 433 6.09 -0.23 -5.97
CA ILE A 433 5.84 1.10 -5.39
C ILE A 433 4.34 1.45 -5.39
N MET A 434 3.64 1.26 -6.51
CA MET A 434 2.22 1.61 -6.66
C MET A 434 1.31 0.97 -5.60
N PRO A 435 1.40 -0.35 -5.30
CA PRO A 435 0.63 -0.98 -4.22
C PRO A 435 0.80 -0.35 -2.83
N LEU A 436 1.92 0.33 -2.54
CA LEU A 436 2.16 0.89 -1.20
C LEU A 436 1.11 1.91 -0.75
N PHE A 437 0.56 2.67 -1.70
CA PHE A 437 -0.44 3.72 -1.45
C PHE A 437 -1.75 3.52 -2.22
N THR A 438 -1.81 2.59 -3.18
CA THR A 438 -3.06 2.22 -3.87
C THR A 438 -3.76 0.99 -3.28
N GLN A 439 -3.07 0.18 -2.48
CA GLN A 439 -3.63 -1.01 -1.82
C GLN A 439 -3.50 -0.94 -0.28
N GLY A 440 -4.10 -1.94 0.38
CA GLY A 440 -4.05 -2.12 1.83
C GLY A 440 -2.74 -2.72 2.34
N GLN A 441 -2.64 -2.94 3.65
CA GLN A 441 -1.40 -3.44 4.29
C GLN A 441 -1.14 -4.94 4.04
N GLN A 442 -2.17 -5.73 3.76
CA GLN A 442 -2.06 -7.20 3.66
C GLN A 442 -1.04 -7.66 2.61
N ILE A 443 -0.96 -7.00 1.45
CA ILE A 443 -0.02 -7.39 0.38
C ILE A 443 1.45 -7.29 0.81
N LYS A 444 1.77 -6.33 1.68
CA LYS A 444 3.12 -6.12 2.23
C LYS A 444 3.52 -7.25 3.17
N ILE A 445 2.56 -7.74 3.95
CA ILE A 445 2.75 -8.83 4.90
C ILE A 445 2.89 -10.14 4.14
N TYR A 446 1.96 -10.41 3.22
CA TYR A 446 2.01 -11.59 2.37
C TYR A 446 3.34 -11.72 1.63
N SER A 447 3.83 -10.65 1.01
CA SER A 447 5.10 -10.69 0.27
C SER A 447 6.29 -11.04 1.18
N GLN A 448 6.37 -10.45 2.37
CA GLN A 448 7.47 -10.73 3.31
C GLN A 448 7.41 -12.16 3.86
N VAL A 449 6.21 -12.63 4.24
CA VAL A 449 5.98 -14.01 4.69
C VAL A 449 6.33 -14.99 3.58
N TYR A 450 5.86 -14.75 2.36
CA TYR A 450 6.17 -15.60 1.21
C TYR A 450 7.68 -15.66 0.94
N ARG A 451 8.39 -14.52 0.97
CA ARG A 451 9.84 -14.49 0.79
C ARG A 451 10.57 -15.27 1.88
N LYS A 452 10.12 -15.17 3.13
CA LYS A 452 10.69 -15.91 4.28
C LYS A 452 10.44 -17.42 4.13
N CYS A 453 9.20 -17.82 3.88
CA CYS A 453 8.84 -19.22 3.64
C CYS A 453 9.63 -19.82 2.47
N PHE A 454 9.80 -19.07 1.38
CA PHE A 454 10.58 -19.54 0.23
C PHE A 454 12.04 -19.83 0.60
N LYS A 455 12.68 -18.99 1.42
CA LYS A 455 14.06 -19.20 1.91
C LYS A 455 14.19 -20.41 2.84
N GLU A 456 13.14 -20.72 3.58
CA GLU A 456 13.09 -21.84 4.53
C GLU A 456 12.56 -23.14 3.91
N ASN A 457 12.42 -23.19 2.58
CA ASN A 457 11.78 -24.31 1.86
C ASN A 457 10.38 -24.67 2.41
N ARG A 458 9.65 -23.68 2.93
CA ARG A 458 8.30 -23.82 3.47
C ARG A 458 7.27 -23.44 2.42
N LEU A 459 6.17 -24.19 2.37
CA LEU A 459 5.03 -23.97 1.50
C LEU A 459 4.08 -22.95 2.14
N VAL A 460 3.68 -21.92 1.39
CA VAL A 460 2.55 -21.07 1.78
C VAL A 460 1.27 -21.74 1.30
N ASP A 461 0.66 -22.51 2.19
CA ASP A 461 -0.58 -23.24 1.93
C ASP A 461 -1.80 -22.33 1.86
N SER A 462 -2.86 -22.83 1.22
CA SER A 462 -4.05 -22.04 0.94
C SER A 462 -5.00 -22.19 2.12
N PHE A 463 -5.37 -21.07 2.75
CA PHE A 463 -6.24 -21.06 3.92
C PHE A 463 -7.55 -21.85 3.69
N HIS A 464 -8.14 -21.73 2.51
CA HIS A 464 -9.39 -22.42 2.13
C HIS A 464 -9.26 -23.95 2.04
N THR A 465 -8.04 -24.49 2.07
CA THR A 465 -7.77 -25.93 1.97
C THR A 465 -7.37 -26.55 3.32
N LEU A 466 -7.33 -25.76 4.38
CA LEU A 466 -6.95 -26.18 5.72
C LEU A 466 -8.07 -27.02 6.35
N SER A 467 -7.66 -28.06 7.07
CA SER A 467 -8.54 -28.84 7.94
C SER A 467 -8.39 -28.28 9.36
N ILE A 468 -9.29 -27.38 9.73
CA ILE A 468 -9.24 -26.66 11.00
C ILE A 468 -10.04 -27.47 12.05
N PRO A 469 -9.44 -27.86 13.18
CA PRO A 469 -10.19 -28.48 14.27
C PRO A 469 -11.25 -27.53 14.84
N PRO A 470 -12.44 -28.01 15.24
CA PRO A 470 -13.47 -27.17 15.85
C PRO A 470 -13.03 -26.43 17.12
N THR A 471 -11.99 -26.93 17.79
CA THR A 471 -11.40 -26.33 19.00
C THR A 471 -10.66 -25.02 18.74
N ILE A 472 -10.33 -24.69 17.48
CA ILE A 472 -9.54 -23.52 17.12
C ILE A 472 -10.42 -22.52 16.38
N GLN A 473 -10.65 -21.36 16.99
CA GLN A 473 -11.51 -20.33 16.43
C GLN A 473 -10.78 -19.49 15.40
N PHE A 474 -11.11 -19.69 14.12
CA PHE A 474 -10.66 -18.85 13.01
C PHE A 474 -11.69 -17.82 12.55
N GLU A 475 -12.93 -17.94 13.04
CA GLU A 475 -14.02 -17.02 12.75
C GLU A 475 -14.58 -16.48 14.06
N MET A 476 -14.48 -15.16 14.25
CA MET A 476 -15.17 -14.42 15.31
C MET A 476 -15.66 -13.10 14.74
N ASP A 477 -16.83 -12.62 15.19
CA ASP A 477 -17.38 -11.36 14.73
C ASP A 477 -16.55 -10.15 15.18
N ASP A 478 -16.13 -10.16 16.43
CA ASP A 478 -15.12 -9.28 17.00
C ASP A 478 -14.38 -10.03 18.11
N TYR A 479 -13.14 -9.62 18.40
CA TYR A 479 -12.35 -10.16 19.51
C TYR A 479 -11.91 -9.04 20.45
N GLN A 480 -11.65 -9.38 21.71
CA GLN A 480 -11.23 -8.40 22.70
C GLN A 480 -9.89 -7.75 22.32
N GLY A 481 -9.93 -6.42 22.17
CA GLY A 481 -8.78 -5.59 21.86
C GLY A 481 -7.87 -5.33 23.06
N ALA A 482 -7.29 -4.14 23.12
CA ALA A 482 -6.34 -3.78 24.16
C ALA A 482 -7.02 -3.33 25.46
N TYR A 483 -6.29 -3.29 26.58
CA TYR A 483 -6.81 -2.93 27.90
C TYR A 483 -6.46 -1.49 28.27
N VAL A 484 -7.48 -0.69 28.60
CA VAL A 484 -7.32 0.70 29.07
C VAL A 484 -7.62 0.76 30.55
N PHE A 485 -6.69 1.31 31.33
CA PHE A 485 -6.95 1.56 32.74
C PHE A 485 -7.94 2.70 32.88
N PRO A 486 -8.89 2.61 33.84
CA PRO A 486 -9.67 3.78 34.20
C PRO A 486 -8.68 4.85 34.69
N PRO A 487 -8.68 6.05 34.09
CA PRO A 487 -7.88 7.14 34.58
C PRO A 487 -8.41 7.59 35.92
N ASP A 488 -7.53 8.24 36.63
CA ASP A 488 -7.82 8.96 37.86
C ASP A 488 -7.67 10.45 37.58
N PRO A 489 -8.76 11.15 37.21
CA PRO A 489 -8.69 12.55 36.77
C PRO A 489 -8.15 13.46 37.87
N GLY A 490 -7.18 14.30 37.53
CA GLY A 490 -6.61 15.26 38.46
C GLY A 490 -5.45 16.05 37.86
N LEU A 491 -5.01 17.07 38.59
CA LEU A 491 -3.78 17.81 38.26
C LEU A 491 -2.62 17.17 39.04
N TYR A 492 -1.71 16.53 38.33
CA TYR A 492 -0.55 15.84 38.91
C TYR A 492 0.73 16.59 38.54
N SER A 493 1.62 16.79 39.52
CA SER A 493 2.92 17.44 39.28
C SER A 493 4.01 16.47 38.79
N TRP A 494 3.92 15.18 39.15
CA TRP A 494 4.96 14.18 38.87
C TRP A 494 4.36 12.93 38.19
N VAL A 495 4.17 13.00 36.87
CA VAL A 495 3.68 11.88 36.06
C VAL A 495 4.82 11.29 35.24
N LEU A 496 5.09 10.00 35.42
CA LEU A 496 6.13 9.27 34.70
C LEU A 496 5.50 8.34 33.64
N PRO A 497 5.68 8.61 32.34
CA PRO A 497 5.16 7.74 31.29
C PRO A 497 6.11 6.56 31.06
N PHE A 498 5.59 5.33 31.21
CA PHE A 498 6.25 4.10 30.82
C PHE A 498 5.53 3.49 29.62
N ASP A 499 6.28 3.08 28.60
CA ASP A 499 5.73 2.44 27.39
C ASP A 499 6.58 1.21 27.02
N PHE A 500 5.91 0.20 26.46
CA PHE A 500 6.57 -0.98 25.92
C PHE A 500 7.17 -0.65 24.55
N SER A 501 8.46 -0.92 24.38
CA SER A 501 9.09 -0.83 23.06
C SER A 501 8.59 -1.94 22.15
N SER A 502 7.62 -1.62 21.28
CA SER A 502 7.03 -2.55 20.30
C SER A 502 6.31 -3.76 20.93
N LEU A 503 5.35 -3.49 21.84
CA LEU A 503 4.58 -4.49 22.58
C LEU A 503 4.18 -5.71 21.74
N TYR A 504 3.29 -5.54 20.73
CA TYR A 504 2.78 -6.67 19.96
C TYR A 504 3.87 -7.47 19.22
N PRO A 505 4.81 -6.86 18.48
CA PRO A 505 5.96 -7.58 17.94
C PRO A 505 6.73 -8.39 18.99
N THR A 506 7.04 -7.79 20.14
CA THR A 506 7.80 -8.47 21.19
C THR A 506 7.01 -9.60 21.85
N THR A 507 5.69 -9.46 22.00
CA THR A 507 4.79 -10.50 22.48
C THR A 507 4.75 -11.70 21.51
N GLN A 508 4.64 -11.43 20.21
CA GLN A 508 4.65 -12.48 19.19
C GLN A 508 5.97 -13.25 19.19
N ILE A 509 7.10 -12.56 19.39
CA ILE A 509 8.41 -13.19 19.53
C ILE A 509 8.51 -14.03 20.81
N ALA A 510 8.16 -13.46 21.96
CA ALA A 510 8.35 -14.09 23.27
C ALA A 510 7.55 -15.40 23.44
N TYR A 511 6.33 -15.44 22.90
CA TYR A 511 5.45 -16.61 22.99
C TYR A 511 5.47 -17.46 21.71
N ASN A 512 6.36 -17.15 20.75
CA ASN A 512 6.46 -17.81 19.46
C ASN A 512 5.11 -17.91 18.72
N ILE A 513 4.32 -16.83 18.73
CA ILE A 513 2.97 -16.78 18.12
C ILE A 513 3.12 -16.70 16.61
N ASP A 514 2.85 -17.81 15.92
CA ASP A 514 3.00 -17.93 14.47
C ASP A 514 2.02 -18.94 13.87
N TYR A 515 1.83 -18.82 12.56
CA TYR A 515 1.10 -19.80 11.75
C TYR A 515 1.65 -21.21 11.94
N SER A 516 2.98 -21.37 11.89
CA SER A 516 3.67 -22.67 11.85
C SER A 516 3.94 -23.29 13.21
N THR A 517 3.72 -22.54 14.28
CA THR A 517 3.99 -22.97 15.65
C THR A 517 2.72 -23.35 16.39
N LEU A 518 1.53 -23.00 15.87
CA LEU A 518 0.26 -23.36 16.46
C LEU A 518 0.08 -24.88 16.45
N VAL A 519 0.03 -25.48 17.63
CA VAL A 519 -0.10 -26.91 17.84
C VAL A 519 -1.57 -27.30 17.83
N ILE A 520 -1.92 -28.20 16.93
CA ILE A 520 -3.27 -28.79 16.82
C ILE A 520 -3.29 -30.28 17.19
N ASP A 521 -2.10 -30.85 17.41
CA ASP A 521 -1.89 -32.25 17.73
C ASP A 521 -1.80 -32.42 19.26
N ASP A 522 -2.76 -33.13 19.83
CA ASP A 522 -2.84 -33.35 21.28
C ASP A 522 -1.78 -34.31 21.81
N THR A 523 -1.04 -35.00 20.93
CA THR A 523 0.11 -35.83 21.34
C THR A 523 1.34 -35.00 21.72
N VAL A 524 1.39 -33.73 21.32
CA VAL A 524 2.49 -32.83 21.70
C VAL A 524 2.34 -32.43 23.17
N PRO A 525 3.34 -32.69 24.03
CA PRO A 525 3.29 -32.34 25.44
C PRO A 525 3.28 -30.83 25.67
N ASP A 526 2.58 -30.41 26.72
CA ASP A 526 2.42 -29.01 27.09
C ASP A 526 3.72 -28.36 27.56
N GLU A 527 4.68 -29.12 28.10
CA GLU A 527 5.98 -28.59 28.54
C GLU A 527 6.80 -28.03 27.36
N LYS A 528 6.56 -28.55 26.15
CA LYS A 528 7.20 -28.09 24.91
C LYS A 528 6.52 -26.85 24.33
N CYS A 529 5.38 -26.44 24.87
CA CYS A 529 4.55 -25.38 24.33
C CYS A 529 4.53 -24.14 25.23
N ASN A 530 4.41 -22.97 24.60
CA ASN A 530 3.92 -21.75 25.21
C ASN A 530 2.39 -21.80 25.19
N ILE A 531 1.79 -21.90 26.38
CA ILE A 531 0.34 -21.94 26.54
C ILE A 531 -0.18 -20.51 26.72
N VAL A 532 -1.14 -20.14 25.87
CA VAL A 532 -1.88 -18.89 25.97
C VAL A 532 -3.33 -19.25 26.24
N GLU A 533 -3.75 -19.04 27.49
CA GLU A 533 -5.11 -19.32 27.92
C GLU A 533 -5.69 -18.18 28.75
N TRP A 534 -6.97 -17.93 28.58
CA TRP A 534 -7.73 -16.94 29.34
C TRP A 534 -9.21 -17.26 29.31
N LYS A 535 -9.94 -16.69 30.27
CA LYS A 535 -11.40 -16.73 30.32
C LYS A 535 -11.94 -15.33 30.05
N GLU A 536 -12.90 -15.22 29.14
CA GLU A 536 -13.63 -13.98 28.90
C GLU A 536 -14.80 -13.82 29.90
N GLU A 537 -15.27 -12.58 30.06
CA GLU A 537 -16.39 -12.25 30.97
C GLU A 537 -17.70 -12.95 30.59
N ASN A 538 -17.88 -13.31 29.31
CA ASN A 538 -19.01 -14.10 28.80
C ASN A 538 -18.94 -15.59 29.17
N GLY A 539 -17.88 -16.03 29.86
CA GLY A 539 -17.67 -17.42 30.24
C GLY A 539 -16.87 -18.26 29.24
N ASN A 540 -16.57 -17.73 28.05
CA ASN A 540 -15.79 -18.44 27.04
C ASN A 540 -14.36 -18.68 27.52
N TYR A 541 -13.89 -19.92 27.36
CA TYR A 541 -12.53 -20.31 27.66
C TYR A 541 -11.73 -20.49 26.37
N TYR A 542 -10.57 -19.83 26.31
CA TYR A 542 -9.66 -19.90 25.18
C TYR A 542 -8.37 -20.54 25.61
N ARG A 543 -7.88 -21.49 24.81
CA ARG A 543 -6.60 -22.16 25.05
C ARG A 543 -5.91 -22.44 23.72
N TYR A 544 -4.75 -21.83 23.54
CA TYR A 544 -3.90 -22.01 22.36
C TYR A 544 -2.50 -22.43 22.80
N ARG A 545 -1.90 -23.34 22.02
CA ARG A 545 -0.58 -23.91 22.29
C ARG A 545 0.34 -23.58 21.12
N PHE A 546 1.47 -22.95 21.40
CA PHE A 546 2.49 -22.64 20.40
C PHE A 546 3.79 -23.36 20.77
N ILE A 547 4.42 -24.09 19.86
CA ILE A 547 5.70 -24.76 20.17
C ILE A 547 6.77 -23.72 20.56
N LYS A 548 7.61 -24.02 21.56
CA LYS A 548 8.68 -23.10 22.00
C LYS A 548 9.78 -22.94 20.96
N GLU A 549 10.21 -24.07 20.38
CA GLU A 549 11.28 -24.13 19.39
C GLU A 549 10.90 -25.12 18.28
N PRO A 550 11.31 -24.86 17.02
CA PRO A 550 12.04 -23.68 16.56
C PRO A 550 11.18 -22.41 16.49
N LEU A 551 11.85 -21.25 16.37
CA LEU A 551 11.20 -19.97 16.14
C LEU A 551 10.41 -19.95 14.81
N GLY A 552 9.14 -19.54 14.88
CA GLY A 552 8.24 -19.50 13.73
C GLY A 552 8.58 -18.42 12.69
N VAL A 553 7.81 -18.40 11.61
CA VAL A 553 8.03 -17.51 10.44
C VAL A 553 7.87 -16.04 10.82
N ILE A 554 6.76 -15.67 11.48
CA ILE A 554 6.50 -14.29 11.88
C ILE A 554 7.44 -13.82 12.99
N PRO A 555 7.63 -14.56 14.10
CA PRO A 555 8.60 -14.20 15.13
C PRO A 555 10.02 -13.98 14.59
N SER A 556 10.52 -14.86 13.71
CA SER A 556 11.85 -14.71 13.12
C SER A 556 11.94 -13.49 12.18
N LEU A 557 10.88 -13.22 11.40
CA LEU A 557 10.79 -12.04 10.55
C LEU A 557 10.75 -10.75 11.39
N LEU A 558 9.95 -10.71 12.46
CA LEU A 558 9.86 -9.57 13.38
C LEU A 558 11.19 -9.29 14.06
N LYS A 559 11.87 -10.33 14.55
CA LYS A 559 13.22 -10.21 15.12
C LYS A 559 14.17 -9.55 14.13
N SER A 560 14.20 -10.05 12.89
CA SER A 560 15.02 -9.45 11.82
C SER A 560 14.66 -7.99 11.53
N LEU A 561 13.38 -7.63 11.50
CA LEU A 561 12.93 -6.25 11.25
C LEU A 561 13.33 -5.31 12.39
N LEU A 562 13.21 -5.74 13.65
CA LEU A 562 13.59 -4.97 14.83
C LEU A 562 15.11 -4.80 14.93
N ASP A 563 15.88 -5.84 14.66
CA ASP A 563 17.34 -5.81 14.65
C ASP A 563 17.85 -4.85 13.58
N GLN A 564 17.34 -4.97 12.34
CA GLN A 564 17.70 -4.06 11.25
C GLN A 564 17.29 -2.61 11.54
N ARG A 565 16.16 -2.39 12.22
CA ARG A 565 15.76 -1.05 12.66
C ARG A 565 16.75 -0.46 13.66
N ASN A 566 17.19 -1.25 14.63
CA ASN A 566 18.14 -0.82 15.64
C ASN A 566 19.52 -0.51 15.04
N GLU A 567 19.99 -1.35 14.12
CA GLU A 567 21.21 -1.09 13.35
C GLU A 567 21.10 0.20 12.52
N THR A 568 19.98 0.39 11.82
CA THR A 568 19.72 1.59 11.02
C THR A 568 19.70 2.84 11.89
N LYS A 569 19.12 2.78 13.10
CA LYS A 569 19.17 3.88 14.06
C LYS A 569 20.59 4.17 14.55
N LYS A 570 21.45 3.16 14.70
CA LYS A 570 22.87 3.37 15.03
C LYS A 570 23.57 4.11 13.89
N LYS A 571 23.39 3.65 12.65
CA LYS A 571 23.92 4.31 11.43
C LYS A 571 23.44 5.75 11.31
N LEU A 572 22.15 5.99 11.53
CA LEU A 572 21.55 7.33 11.51
C LEU A 572 22.21 8.29 12.51
N LYS A 573 22.60 7.80 13.69
CA LYS A 573 23.27 8.62 14.72
C LYS A 573 24.71 8.96 14.34
N SER A 574 25.44 8.03 13.73
CA SER A 574 26.84 8.21 13.34
C SER A 574 27.01 8.94 12.00
N GLU A 575 26.00 8.91 11.13
CA GLU A 575 26.07 9.47 9.78
C GLU A 575 26.02 11.01 9.79
N LYS A 576 26.92 11.60 9.01
CA LYS A 576 27.06 13.05 8.84
C LYS A 576 26.45 13.54 7.53
N ASP A 577 26.47 12.72 6.48
CA ASP A 577 25.87 13.07 5.19
C ASP A 577 24.34 13.18 5.32
N GLU A 578 23.78 14.35 5.02
CA GLU A 578 22.36 14.63 5.19
C GLU A 578 21.48 13.74 4.29
N THR A 579 21.97 13.40 3.08
CA THR A 579 21.23 12.56 2.14
C THR A 579 21.11 11.13 2.67
N LEU A 580 22.21 10.54 3.12
CA LEU A 580 22.25 9.22 3.74
C LEU A 580 21.46 9.20 5.06
N ARG A 581 21.55 10.28 5.85
CA ARG A 581 20.78 10.43 7.09
C ARG A 581 19.27 10.40 6.80
N ASN A 582 18.82 11.09 5.75
CA ASN A 582 17.42 11.04 5.31
C ASN A 582 17.01 9.62 4.87
N ILE A 583 17.86 8.92 4.13
CA ILE A 583 17.62 7.51 3.74
C ILE A 583 17.48 6.63 4.98
N TYR A 584 18.40 6.72 5.94
CA TYR A 584 18.35 5.92 7.17
C TYR A 584 17.14 6.25 8.04
N ASP A 585 16.70 7.51 8.10
CA ASP A 585 15.48 7.86 8.83
C ASP A 585 14.24 7.25 8.18
N LYS A 586 14.10 7.36 6.85
CA LYS A 586 12.99 6.73 6.13
C LYS A 586 13.02 5.21 6.25
N GLN A 587 14.22 4.61 6.22
CA GLN A 587 14.41 3.18 6.37
C GLN A 587 14.00 2.70 7.78
N GLN A 588 14.38 3.38 8.87
CA GLN A 588 13.98 2.97 10.22
C GLN A 588 12.46 3.12 10.46
N LEU A 589 11.83 4.13 9.85
CA LEU A 589 10.37 4.27 9.87
C LEU A 589 9.69 3.14 9.10
N ALA A 590 10.22 2.76 7.94
CA ALA A 590 9.69 1.66 7.15
C ALA A 590 9.77 0.33 7.91
N TYR A 591 10.87 0.04 8.60
CA TYR A 591 10.96 -1.13 9.49
C TYR A 591 9.93 -1.10 10.62
N LYS A 592 9.75 0.06 11.27
CA LYS A 592 8.74 0.24 12.32
C LYS A 592 7.33 -0.07 11.80
N ILE A 593 6.97 0.51 10.66
CA ILE A 593 5.63 0.35 10.06
C ILE A 593 5.41 -1.10 9.63
N SER A 594 6.42 -1.74 9.01
CA SER A 594 6.33 -3.14 8.60
C SER A 594 6.12 -4.06 9.80
N ALA A 595 6.93 -3.91 10.86
CA ALA A 595 6.82 -4.72 12.08
C ALA A 595 5.44 -4.56 12.75
N ASN A 596 4.96 -3.33 12.90
CA ASN A 596 3.64 -3.07 13.47
C ASN A 596 2.49 -3.61 12.61
N SER A 597 2.69 -3.73 11.30
CA SER A 597 1.66 -4.22 10.38
C SER A 597 1.45 -5.74 10.49
N MET A 598 2.45 -6.52 10.92
CA MET A 598 2.37 -8.00 10.98
C MET A 598 1.17 -8.49 11.80
N TYR A 599 0.98 -7.94 13.00
CA TYR A 599 -0.21 -8.21 13.83
C TYR A 599 -1.52 -7.92 13.07
N GLY A 600 -1.61 -6.76 12.42
CA GLY A 600 -2.78 -6.37 11.65
C GLY A 600 -3.07 -7.28 10.45
N GLY A 601 -2.06 -7.97 9.93
CA GLY A 601 -2.23 -8.98 8.87
C GLY A 601 -2.82 -10.30 9.35
N MET A 602 -2.57 -10.70 10.60
CA MET A 602 -3.13 -11.92 11.19
C MET A 602 -4.62 -11.77 11.49
N GLY A 603 -5.04 -10.60 11.98
CA GLY A 603 -6.41 -10.32 12.43
C GLY A 603 -7.44 -10.11 11.31
N VAL A 604 -7.15 -10.54 10.08
CA VAL A 604 -8.04 -10.36 8.93
C VAL A 604 -8.92 -11.60 8.74
N LYS A 605 -10.24 -11.41 8.62
CA LYS A 605 -11.19 -12.51 8.40
C LYS A 605 -11.09 -13.08 6.98
N LYS A 606 -10.90 -12.19 6.00
CA LYS A 606 -10.75 -12.50 4.57
C LYS A 606 -9.56 -11.74 4.03
N GLY A 607 -8.68 -12.42 3.32
CA GLY A 607 -7.43 -11.85 2.82
C GLY A 607 -6.43 -12.94 2.46
N TYR A 608 -5.17 -12.53 2.27
CA TYR A 608 -4.09 -13.42 1.83
C TYR A 608 -3.72 -14.50 2.85
N LEU A 609 -3.64 -14.15 4.16
CA LEU A 609 -3.18 -15.07 5.22
C LEU A 609 -3.96 -14.87 6.54
N PRO A 610 -5.26 -15.25 6.61
CA PRO A 610 -6.04 -15.18 7.84
C PRO A 610 -5.42 -16.01 8.97
N PHE A 611 -5.26 -15.42 10.17
CA PHE A 611 -4.77 -16.13 11.35
C PHE A 611 -5.26 -15.47 12.64
N LEU A 612 -6.58 -15.53 12.82
CA LEU A 612 -7.25 -14.98 13.99
C LEU A 612 -6.66 -15.48 15.33
N PRO A 613 -6.31 -16.78 15.50
CA PRO A 613 -5.69 -17.27 16.75
C PRO A 613 -4.47 -16.48 17.17
N GLY A 614 -3.60 -16.11 16.22
CA GLY A 614 -2.42 -15.31 16.52
C GLY A 614 -2.77 -13.89 16.97
N ALA A 615 -3.76 -13.26 16.34
CA ALA A 615 -4.20 -11.91 16.71
C ALA A 615 -4.79 -11.86 18.12
N ILE A 616 -5.69 -12.78 18.47
CA ILE A 616 -6.33 -12.84 19.79
C ILE A 616 -5.33 -13.19 20.90
N CYS A 617 -4.40 -14.10 20.65
CA CYS A 617 -3.35 -14.44 21.62
C CYS A 617 -2.41 -13.26 21.85
N THR A 618 -2.09 -12.51 20.79
CA THR A 618 -1.25 -11.31 20.89
C THR A 618 -1.91 -10.24 21.75
N THR A 619 -3.22 -9.97 21.56
CA THR A 619 -3.92 -9.00 22.40
C THR A 619 -4.08 -9.48 23.83
N ALA A 620 -4.41 -10.76 24.06
CA ALA A 620 -4.53 -11.34 25.39
C ALA A 620 -3.23 -11.21 26.20
N LYS A 621 -2.10 -11.62 25.63
CA LYS A 621 -0.78 -11.47 26.28
C LYS A 621 -0.35 -10.00 26.40
N GLY A 622 -0.77 -9.14 25.48
CA GLY A 622 -0.59 -7.69 25.59
C GLY A 622 -1.29 -7.13 26.83
N ARG A 623 -2.57 -7.48 27.05
CA ARG A 623 -3.34 -7.07 28.24
C ARG A 623 -2.68 -7.57 29.52
N GLU A 624 -2.31 -8.85 29.56
CA GLU A 624 -1.60 -9.46 30.69
C GLU A 624 -0.31 -8.72 31.04
N SER A 625 0.48 -8.33 30.03
CA SER A 625 1.76 -7.64 30.22
C SER A 625 1.58 -6.25 30.83
N ILE A 626 0.60 -5.47 30.33
CA ILE A 626 0.32 -4.13 30.85
C ILE A 626 -0.21 -4.23 32.29
N GLN A 627 -1.08 -5.20 32.58
CA GLN A 627 -1.59 -5.43 33.95
C GLN A 627 -0.47 -5.83 34.92
N LYS A 628 0.46 -6.71 34.50
CA LYS A 628 1.64 -7.06 35.30
C LYS A 628 2.54 -5.86 35.57
N ALA A 629 2.79 -5.02 34.57
CA ALA A 629 3.60 -3.82 34.72
C ALA A 629 2.95 -2.83 35.71
N ALA A 630 1.64 -2.60 35.59
CA ALA A 630 0.89 -1.76 36.51
C ALA A 630 0.95 -2.29 37.95
N LYS A 631 0.71 -3.60 38.13
CA LYS A 631 0.79 -4.27 39.43
C LYS A 631 2.18 -4.14 40.06
N TYR A 632 3.24 -4.34 39.27
CA TYR A 632 4.63 -4.19 39.73
C TYR A 632 4.93 -2.76 40.23
N VAL A 633 4.46 -1.73 39.51
CA VAL A 633 4.63 -0.33 39.91
C VAL A 633 3.87 -0.04 41.22
N GLN A 634 2.64 -0.55 41.35
CA GLN A 634 1.82 -0.38 42.55
C GLN A 634 2.43 -1.09 43.77
N GLU A 635 2.87 -2.34 43.62
CA GLU A 635 3.35 -3.15 44.75
C GLU A 635 4.76 -2.75 45.19
N LYS A 636 5.70 -2.62 44.24
CA LYS A 636 7.11 -2.40 44.56
C LYS A 636 7.45 -0.94 44.80
N HIS A 637 6.85 -0.04 44.01
CA HIS A 637 7.17 1.38 44.04
C HIS A 637 6.08 2.22 44.70
N LYS A 638 4.97 1.60 45.15
CA LYS A 638 3.79 2.30 45.71
C LYS A 638 3.29 3.41 44.80
N GLY A 639 3.52 3.26 43.48
CA GLY A 639 3.15 4.23 42.47
C GLY A 639 1.66 4.16 42.17
N LYS A 640 1.01 5.33 42.09
CA LYS A 640 -0.40 5.42 41.68
C LYS A 640 -0.50 5.39 40.16
N ILE A 641 -1.25 4.42 39.62
CA ILE A 641 -1.56 4.39 38.19
C ILE A 641 -2.65 5.42 37.92
N VAL A 642 -2.27 6.53 37.30
CA VAL A 642 -3.21 7.63 36.96
C VAL A 642 -3.86 7.46 35.60
N TYR A 643 -3.23 6.71 34.70
CA TYR A 643 -3.74 6.38 33.37
C TYR A 643 -2.91 5.25 32.74
N GLY A 644 -3.50 4.52 31.79
CA GLY A 644 -2.81 3.59 30.91
C GLY A 644 -3.60 3.41 29.64
N ASP A 645 -3.01 3.81 28.50
CA ASP A 645 -3.68 3.74 27.20
C ASP A 645 -3.30 2.47 26.45
N SER A 646 -4.33 1.80 25.95
CA SER A 646 -4.23 1.05 24.70
C SER A 646 -5.58 1.21 23.98
N VAL A 647 -5.62 2.15 23.04
CA VAL A 647 -6.81 2.87 22.53
C VAL A 647 -8.09 2.03 22.38
N THR A 648 -9.18 2.41 23.07
CA THR A 648 -10.54 1.80 22.99
C THR A 648 -11.67 2.84 23.23
N PRO A 649 -12.98 2.50 23.08
CA PRO A 649 -14.12 3.43 23.23
C PRO A 649 -14.22 4.17 24.57
N ASN A 650 -13.54 3.68 25.62
CA ASN A 650 -13.46 4.33 26.93
C ASN A 650 -12.38 5.43 27.00
N THR A 651 -11.94 5.92 25.85
CA THR A 651 -10.97 7.03 25.75
C THR A 651 -11.52 8.28 26.40
N PHE A 652 -10.69 8.93 27.20
CA PHE A 652 -11.04 10.16 27.89
C PHE A 652 -10.82 11.37 27.00
N VAL A 653 -11.74 12.31 27.10
CA VAL A 653 -11.70 13.58 26.38
C VAL A 653 -11.64 14.72 27.40
N TYR A 654 -10.80 15.70 27.10
CA TYR A 654 -10.76 16.96 27.83
C TYR A 654 -11.84 17.89 27.26
N ILE A 655 -12.82 18.26 28.08
CA ILE A 655 -13.94 19.11 27.70
C ILE A 655 -13.88 20.41 28.50
N LYS A 656 -13.80 21.55 27.83
CA LYS A 656 -13.90 22.86 28.46
C LYS A 656 -15.28 23.44 28.24
N ASN A 657 -15.98 23.78 29.31
CA ASN A 657 -17.30 24.40 29.26
C ASN A 657 -17.21 25.93 29.10
N MET A 658 -18.37 26.59 28.95
CA MET A 658 -18.44 28.06 28.82
C MET A 658 -17.92 28.82 30.05
N LYS A 659 -17.97 28.21 31.24
CA LYS A 659 -17.40 28.76 32.47
C LYS A 659 -15.87 28.61 32.53
N ARG A 660 -15.25 28.11 31.45
CA ARG A 660 -13.82 27.80 31.31
C ARG A 660 -13.32 26.67 32.22
N GLU A 661 -14.22 25.91 32.84
CA GLU A 661 -13.88 24.75 33.64
C GLU A 661 -13.56 23.58 32.72
N VAL A 662 -12.50 22.83 33.04
CA VAL A 662 -12.08 21.65 32.30
C VAL A 662 -12.59 20.41 33.01
N HIS A 663 -13.37 19.63 32.29
CA HIS A 663 -13.93 18.35 32.71
C HIS A 663 -13.25 17.24 31.91
N ILE A 664 -12.80 16.20 32.60
CA ILE A 664 -12.27 14.99 31.97
C ILE A 664 -13.37 13.94 32.07
N MET A 665 -13.83 13.44 30.93
CA MET A 665 -14.89 12.42 30.89
C MET A 665 -14.68 11.46 29.74
N THR A 666 -15.24 10.25 29.85
CA THR A 666 -15.25 9.30 28.74
C THR A 666 -16.17 9.80 27.63
N ILE A 667 -15.97 9.28 26.42
CA ILE A 667 -16.92 9.47 25.32
C ILE A 667 -18.33 9.00 25.74
N GLU A 668 -18.45 7.92 26.51
CA GLU A 668 -19.74 7.42 27.00
C GLU A 668 -20.43 8.40 27.96
N GLN A 669 -19.69 8.94 28.93
CA GLN A 669 -20.20 9.96 29.86
C GLN A 669 -20.63 11.24 29.13
N LEU A 670 -19.98 11.57 28.02
CA LEU A 670 -20.39 12.68 27.17
C LEU A 670 -21.78 12.45 26.56
N PHE A 671 -22.10 11.22 26.14
CA PHE A 671 -23.43 10.86 25.62
C PHE A 671 -24.49 10.84 26.72
N SER A 672 -24.16 10.38 27.92
CA SER A 672 -25.07 10.44 29.07
C SER A 672 -25.38 11.88 29.47
N LYS A 673 -24.38 12.77 29.43
CA LYS A 673 -24.51 14.17 29.87
C LYS A 673 -25.21 15.06 28.85
N TYR A 674 -24.90 14.90 27.56
CA TYR A 674 -25.48 15.68 26.48
C TYR A 674 -26.43 14.78 25.70
N LYS A 675 -27.64 14.61 26.27
CA LYS A 675 -28.77 13.80 25.78
C LYS A 675 -28.60 13.25 24.37
N SER A 676 -28.50 11.93 24.26
CA SER A 676 -28.45 11.23 22.98
C SER A 676 -29.68 11.55 22.12
N MET A 677 -29.44 11.81 20.83
CA MET A 677 -30.45 12.07 19.81
C MET A 677 -30.33 11.05 18.68
N PRO A 678 -31.46 10.65 18.06
CA PRO A 678 -31.42 9.78 16.87
C PRO A 678 -30.59 10.40 15.74
N TYR A 679 -29.71 9.60 15.14
CA TYR A 679 -28.90 10.01 13.99
C TYR A 679 -29.67 10.32 12.68
N PRO A 680 -30.89 9.79 12.40
CA PRO A 680 -31.63 10.06 11.15
C PRO A 680 -31.93 11.54 10.86
N GLN A 681 -32.00 12.40 11.89
CA GLN A 681 -32.23 13.83 11.70
C GLN A 681 -31.08 14.56 10.99
N PHE A 682 -29.89 13.95 10.87
CA PHE A 682 -28.74 14.55 10.20
C PHE A 682 -28.52 14.08 8.75
N LYS A 683 -28.90 12.84 8.42
CA LYS A 683 -28.76 12.27 7.07
C LYS A 683 -29.89 11.28 6.81
N PRO A 684 -31.07 11.71 6.34
CA PRO A 684 -32.22 10.82 6.20
C PRO A 684 -32.05 9.70 5.16
N ASP A 685 -31.14 9.86 4.18
CA ASP A 685 -31.07 8.99 2.97
C ASP A 685 -30.11 7.78 3.07
N HIS A 686 -29.70 7.36 4.27
CA HIS A 686 -28.81 6.21 4.48
C HIS A 686 -29.57 5.01 5.07
N HIS A 687 -29.32 3.79 4.62
CA HIS A 687 -30.08 2.61 5.08
C HIS A 687 -29.56 1.96 6.38
N ASP A 688 -28.49 2.50 6.99
CA ASP A 688 -27.75 1.89 8.13
C ASP A 688 -27.70 2.81 9.38
N ILE A 689 -28.69 3.70 9.50
CA ILE A 689 -28.69 4.85 10.44
C ILE A 689 -29.36 4.52 11.78
N LEU A 690 -30.29 3.55 11.81
CA LEU A 690 -31.10 3.26 13.01
C LEU A 690 -30.28 2.79 14.21
N ARG A 691 -29.03 2.34 13.98
CA ARG A 691 -28.07 1.90 15.01
C ARG A 691 -27.11 3.01 15.45
N LYS A 692 -27.33 4.24 15.01
CA LYS A 692 -26.43 5.37 15.29
C LYS A 692 -27.14 6.40 16.16
N GLU A 693 -26.36 6.95 17.08
CA GLU A 693 -26.77 7.99 17.99
C GLU A 693 -25.81 9.17 17.86
N GLN A 694 -26.32 10.37 18.08
CA GLN A 694 -25.51 11.59 18.10
C GLN A 694 -25.81 12.39 19.35
N CYS A 695 -24.81 13.12 19.82
CA CYS A 695 -25.04 14.27 20.68
C CYS A 695 -24.44 15.52 20.02
N ILE A 696 -25.14 16.63 20.18
CA ILE A 696 -24.69 17.95 19.73
C ILE A 696 -24.45 18.75 21.00
N PRO A 697 -23.26 18.63 21.60
CA PRO A 697 -22.99 19.35 22.81
C PRO A 697 -22.75 20.82 22.45
N ASN A 698 -23.74 21.66 22.69
CA ASN A 698 -23.62 23.09 22.46
C ASN A 698 -22.61 23.68 23.44
N ASN A 699 -21.76 24.58 22.93
CA ASN A 699 -20.92 25.44 23.74
C ASN A 699 -19.87 24.71 24.60
N ILE A 700 -19.26 23.65 24.06
CA ILE A 700 -18.11 22.99 24.67
C ILE A 700 -16.92 22.89 23.72
N LEU A 701 -15.72 23.00 24.27
CA LEU A 701 -14.47 22.86 23.52
C LEU A 701 -13.77 21.55 23.91
N ILE A 702 -13.22 20.83 22.95
CA ILE A 702 -12.36 19.67 23.18
C ILE A 702 -10.89 20.07 23.20
N GLY A 703 -10.14 19.50 24.14
CA GLY A 703 -8.69 19.63 24.18
C GLY A 703 -8.05 18.84 23.04
N THR A 704 -7.26 19.53 22.22
CA THR A 704 -6.47 18.94 21.13
C THR A 704 -5.01 19.35 21.29
N LYS A 705 -4.11 18.74 20.51
CA LYS A 705 -2.69 19.14 20.44
C LYS A 705 -2.48 20.63 20.07
N ASN A 706 -3.47 21.26 19.45
CA ASN A 706 -3.44 22.66 19.02
C ASN A 706 -4.28 23.57 19.95
N GLY A 707 -4.60 23.11 21.17
CA GLY A 707 -5.46 23.82 22.12
C GLY A 707 -6.93 23.42 22.03
N TRP A 708 -7.83 24.33 22.41
CA TRP A 708 -9.26 24.06 22.55
C TRP A 708 -10.01 24.26 21.23
N SER A 709 -10.72 23.23 20.77
CA SER A 709 -11.49 23.23 19.51
C SER A 709 -12.97 23.02 19.75
N ASN A 710 -13.85 23.69 18.99
CA ASN A 710 -15.29 23.54 19.19
C ASN A 710 -15.79 22.15 18.75
N ILE A 711 -16.55 21.47 19.60
CA ILE A 711 -17.17 20.19 19.27
C ILE A 711 -18.50 20.48 18.57
N LYS A 712 -18.55 20.26 17.26
CA LYS A 712 -19.80 20.41 16.50
C LYS A 712 -20.77 19.26 16.73
N ARG A 713 -20.25 18.06 16.98
CA ARG A 713 -21.03 16.83 17.20
C ARG A 713 -20.15 15.70 17.69
N VAL A 714 -20.74 14.77 18.45
CA VAL A 714 -20.19 13.44 18.70
C VAL A 714 -21.19 12.39 18.23
N ILE A 715 -20.70 11.34 17.55
CA ILE A 715 -21.53 10.29 16.96
C ILE A 715 -21.02 8.95 17.50
N ARG A 716 -21.94 8.11 17.97
CA ARG A 716 -21.67 6.72 18.31
C ARG A 716 -22.54 5.81 17.47
N HIS A 717 -22.09 4.59 17.27
CA HIS A 717 -22.86 3.56 16.59
C HIS A 717 -22.79 2.29 17.41
N MET A 718 -23.91 1.58 17.49
CA MET A 718 -24.01 0.29 18.14
C MET A 718 -23.18 -0.71 17.33
N ALA A 719 -21.98 -1.01 17.81
CA ALA A 719 -21.25 -2.21 17.40
C ALA A 719 -22.00 -3.38 18.05
N GLY A 720 -22.44 -4.35 17.26
CA GLY A 720 -23.37 -5.41 17.72
C GLY A 720 -22.88 -6.11 18.99
N LYS A 721 -23.38 -5.67 20.13
CA LYS A 721 -23.40 -6.36 21.43
C LYS A 721 -24.73 -5.97 22.07
N SER A 722 -25.53 -7.01 22.31
CA SER A 722 -26.96 -7.06 22.72
C SER A 722 -27.92 -6.31 21.80
#